data_AF-A0A2D8BBA4-F1
#
_entry.id   AF-A0A2D8BBA4-F1
#
_cell.length_a   1.000
_cell.length_b   1.000
_cell.length_c   1.000
_cell.angle_alpha   90.00
_cell.angle_beta   90.00
_cell.angle_gamma   90.00
#
_symmetry.space_group_name_H-M   'P 1'
#
loop_
_entity.id
_entity.type
_entity.pdbx_description
1 polymer ?
#
loop_
_entity_poly.entity_id
_entity_poly.type
_entity_poly.pdbx_seq_one_letter_code
_entity_poly.pdbx_strand_id
1 'polypeptide(L)'
;MRRLLLPLLLLTSAAAHAAELKAPDEANLDSKVTVEVVGDVDARAFVSIVAPDAAEGSYDSYEYTSQPRLQIRTPASAGDYEVRLLDAQSPYPTLARRPIRIVLPNASLQAPDEQPIGTAFTITWTGPSQNREYITLVPADAADGNYEGYAYAEGDGKGTVTLTTPTTPGDYQLRFMTGHTNKVLARRPLRVGDSEATITAPPTVAMGASFEAGWTGPDNARNFLTVVAPDAATGAYDHFAYTSAPSVTLVAPETPGEFEVRLVSADSTRVLARKPISVQAAQASVKAPASVEAGSTFQAGWTGPGNELDYLAVTEVGKPGKYIEYTYTRRGNPLDLRAPRTPGDYELHYLTGRSNQTLASQPLRVTPAASPGSLRVVSSPDAADAAAGATGQGPDAVELILDASGSMLQRLGNERRIDIARKALASLVQDQLADGTRVALRVFGHRKPDACDTELLAPLAPLNRSALAATVRGIEAKNLAKTPIGASLEAVAEDLAGVEGRAVVVLVTDGEETCGGDPAAAIAKLKASGFQVSLNIVGFAIDEFALEQQFREWARLGNGAYFAATDAAGLASGISQATQPAVFTVLRDDEAVASGVVGGKALSLAPGSYIVRIGTRELKAMIASGEETVVRPE
;
A
#
# COMPACT_ATOMS: atom_id res chain seq x y z
N MET A 1 68.94 -111.92 35.14
CA MET A 1 67.72 -112.61 34.66
C MET A 1 66.51 -111.79 35.07
N ARG A 2 65.55 -111.53 34.14
CA ARG A 2 64.24 -110.80 34.26
C ARG A 2 64.36 -109.29 34.60
N ARG A 3 64.15 -108.32 33.70
CA ARG A 3 62.92 -107.85 32.98
C ARG A 3 61.70 -107.61 33.88
N LEU A 4 61.31 -106.33 34.04
CA LEU A 4 59.94 -105.77 34.00
C LEU A 4 60.06 -104.22 34.05
N LEU A 5 60.04 -103.51 32.91
CA LEU A 5 58.89 -102.85 32.26
C LEU A 5 58.18 -101.77 33.10
N LEU A 6 58.51 -100.51 32.79
CA LEU A 6 57.76 -99.28 33.09
C LEU A 6 56.89 -98.95 31.86
N PRO A 7 55.60 -98.60 31.98
CA PRO A 7 54.80 -98.24 30.81
C PRO A 7 55.09 -96.78 30.42
N LEU A 8 55.47 -96.59 29.16
CA LEU A 8 55.66 -95.30 28.50
C LEU A 8 54.32 -94.86 27.89
N LEU A 9 53.92 -93.62 28.17
CA LEU A 9 52.79 -92.92 27.57
C LEU A 9 52.81 -93.01 26.04
N LEU A 10 51.76 -93.56 25.45
CA LEU A 10 51.44 -93.42 24.03
C LEU A 10 50.55 -92.19 23.86
N LEU A 11 51.11 -91.11 23.30
CA LEU A 11 50.32 -90.05 22.66
C LEU A 11 49.66 -90.64 21.42
N THR A 12 48.33 -90.63 21.40
CA THR A 12 47.54 -90.82 20.18
C THR A 12 47.73 -89.62 19.27
N SER A 13 48.44 -89.79 18.14
CA SER A 13 48.36 -88.80 17.06
C SER A 13 47.00 -88.92 16.40
N ALA A 14 46.10 -87.97 16.66
CA ALA A 14 44.89 -87.81 15.88
C ALA A 14 45.30 -87.51 14.44
N ALA A 15 44.85 -88.32 13.48
CA ALA A 15 44.95 -88.00 12.08
C ALA A 15 44.13 -86.74 11.81
N ALA A 16 44.79 -85.63 11.52
CA ALA A 16 44.13 -84.42 11.02
C ALA A 16 43.39 -84.80 9.73
N HIS A 17 42.06 -84.71 9.74
CA HIS A 17 41.26 -84.87 8.53
C HIS A 17 41.57 -83.69 7.62
N ALA A 18 41.91 -83.96 6.35
CA ALA A 18 42.09 -82.92 5.35
C ALA A 18 40.80 -82.08 5.24
N ALA A 19 40.94 -80.76 5.08
CA ALA A 19 39.80 -79.87 4.90
C ALA A 19 39.01 -80.28 3.64
N GLU A 20 37.69 -80.36 3.75
CA GLU A 20 36.77 -80.70 2.67
C GLU A 20 35.90 -79.48 2.34
N LEU A 21 35.58 -79.31 1.04
CA LEU A 21 34.77 -78.22 0.54
C LEU A 21 33.50 -78.75 -0.15
N LYS A 22 32.34 -78.32 0.35
CA LYS A 22 31.02 -78.62 -0.23
C LYS A 22 30.47 -77.38 -0.89
N ALA A 23 30.26 -77.45 -2.20
CA ALA A 23 29.60 -76.44 -3.01
C ALA A 23 28.66 -77.15 -3.99
N PRO A 24 27.63 -76.49 -4.52
CA PRO A 24 26.84 -77.07 -5.60
C PRO A 24 27.69 -77.23 -6.87
N ASP A 25 27.30 -78.17 -7.72
CA ASP A 25 27.99 -78.40 -9.01
C ASP A 25 27.68 -77.30 -10.03
N GLU A 26 26.56 -76.58 -9.84
CA GLU A 26 26.11 -75.49 -10.71
C GLU A 26 25.53 -74.34 -9.87
N ALA A 27 25.77 -73.09 -10.29
CA ALA A 27 25.16 -71.90 -9.71
C ALA A 27 24.92 -70.81 -10.77
N ASN A 28 23.94 -69.94 -10.53
CA ASN A 28 23.66 -68.83 -11.43
C ASN A 28 24.75 -67.76 -11.31
N LEU A 29 25.11 -67.10 -12.41
CA LEU A 29 26.02 -65.95 -12.40
C LEU A 29 25.48 -64.81 -11.53
N ASP A 30 26.39 -64.02 -10.95
CA ASP A 30 26.10 -62.85 -10.12
C ASP A 30 25.09 -63.12 -8.98
N SER A 31 25.04 -64.36 -8.50
CA SER A 31 24.17 -64.81 -7.42
C SER A 31 24.99 -65.21 -6.20
N LYS A 32 24.34 -65.34 -5.03
CA LYS A 32 24.99 -65.88 -3.84
C LYS A 32 24.81 -67.39 -3.81
N VAL A 33 25.93 -68.11 -3.67
CA VAL A 33 25.95 -69.55 -3.52
C VAL A 33 26.46 -69.93 -2.13
N THR A 34 25.84 -70.95 -1.54
CA THR A 34 26.27 -71.48 -0.25
C THR A 34 27.43 -72.45 -0.44
N VAL A 35 28.53 -72.19 0.25
CA VAL A 35 29.69 -73.08 0.34
C VAL A 35 29.87 -73.48 1.80
N GLU A 36 30.09 -74.77 2.05
CA GLU A 36 30.34 -75.32 3.37
C GLU A 36 31.75 -75.89 3.46
N VAL A 37 32.50 -75.45 4.48
CA VAL A 37 33.85 -75.91 4.79
C VAL A 37 33.76 -76.90 5.95
N VAL A 38 34.30 -78.10 5.75
CA VAL A 38 34.29 -79.18 6.75
C VAL A 38 35.73 -79.51 7.14
N GLY A 39 36.03 -79.47 8.43
CA GLY A 39 37.36 -79.71 8.97
C GLY A 39 37.83 -78.57 9.87
N ASP A 40 38.99 -78.76 10.50
CA ASP A 40 39.64 -77.72 11.32
C ASP A 40 40.52 -76.86 10.40
N VAL A 41 40.11 -75.61 10.17
CA VAL A 41 40.73 -74.68 9.22
C VAL A 41 40.91 -73.33 9.92
N ASP A 42 42.05 -72.65 9.71
CA ASP A 42 42.29 -71.30 10.26
C ASP A 42 41.12 -70.38 9.91
N ALA A 43 40.58 -69.62 10.88
CA ALA A 43 39.45 -68.71 10.67
C ALA A 43 39.75 -67.56 9.69
N ARG A 44 41.03 -67.32 9.37
CA ARG A 44 41.52 -66.38 8.36
C ARG A 44 41.79 -67.03 7.00
N ALA A 45 41.64 -68.35 6.88
CA ALA A 45 41.52 -68.98 5.58
C ALA A 45 40.25 -68.44 4.89
N PHE A 46 40.16 -68.57 3.58
CA PHE A 46 39.04 -68.01 2.84
C PHE A 46 38.69 -68.86 1.64
N VAL A 47 37.40 -68.83 1.30
CA VAL A 47 36.86 -69.44 0.08
C VAL A 47 36.85 -68.39 -1.01
N SER A 48 37.25 -68.75 -2.22
CA SER A 48 37.10 -67.91 -3.42
C SER A 48 36.61 -68.74 -4.61
N ILE A 49 35.97 -68.10 -5.59
CA ILE A 49 35.60 -68.73 -6.86
C ILE A 49 36.46 -68.10 -7.96
N VAL A 50 37.26 -68.92 -8.65
CA VAL A 50 38.22 -68.46 -9.67
C VAL A 50 38.17 -69.33 -10.91
N ALA A 51 38.77 -68.85 -12.01
CA ALA A 51 38.91 -69.63 -13.23
C ALA A 51 39.75 -70.90 -12.98
N PRO A 52 39.48 -72.02 -13.66
CA PRO A 52 40.17 -73.30 -13.42
C PRO A 52 41.69 -73.24 -13.66
N ASP A 53 42.13 -72.34 -14.53
CA ASP A 53 43.53 -72.11 -14.91
C ASP A 53 44.19 -70.96 -14.13
N ALA A 54 43.49 -70.35 -13.16
CA ALA A 54 44.04 -69.28 -12.34
C ALA A 54 45.28 -69.76 -11.58
N ALA A 55 46.32 -68.91 -11.48
CA ALA A 55 47.55 -69.24 -10.77
C ALA A 55 47.27 -69.63 -9.30
N GLU A 56 48.12 -70.46 -8.70
CA GLU A 56 48.02 -70.83 -7.28
C GLU A 56 48.02 -69.57 -6.40
N GLY A 57 47.14 -69.53 -5.39
CA GLY A 57 46.96 -68.35 -4.54
C GLY A 57 46.09 -67.22 -5.14
N SER A 58 45.64 -67.35 -6.39
CA SER A 58 44.70 -66.39 -6.99
C SER A 58 43.33 -66.49 -6.33
N TYR A 59 42.70 -65.33 -6.15
CA TYR A 59 41.34 -65.19 -5.63
C TYR A 59 40.62 -64.03 -6.32
N ASP A 60 39.30 -64.10 -6.35
CA ASP A 60 38.40 -63.03 -6.80
C ASP A 60 37.44 -62.67 -5.64
N SER A 61 36.13 -62.84 -5.80
CA SER A 61 35.18 -62.78 -4.68
C SER A 61 35.62 -63.77 -3.61
N TYR A 62 35.66 -63.35 -2.34
CA TYR A 62 36.10 -64.22 -1.24
C TYR A 62 35.29 -64.02 0.03
N GLU A 63 35.21 -65.08 0.84
CA GLU A 63 34.60 -65.08 2.17
C GLU A 63 35.50 -65.84 3.15
N TYR A 64 35.79 -65.22 4.30
CA TYR A 64 36.61 -65.86 5.34
C TYR A 64 35.86 -67.02 6.00
N THR A 65 36.58 -68.10 6.35
CA THR A 65 36.07 -69.30 7.03
C THR A 65 35.73 -69.08 8.51
N SER A 66 35.37 -67.85 8.89
CA SER A 66 34.88 -67.48 10.23
C SER A 66 33.62 -68.27 10.65
N GLN A 67 32.91 -68.85 9.69
CA GLN A 67 31.78 -69.75 9.88
C GLN A 67 31.89 -70.93 8.91
N PRO A 68 31.34 -72.12 9.27
CA PRO A 68 31.42 -73.30 8.41
C PRO A 68 30.56 -73.20 7.15
N ARG A 69 29.51 -72.36 7.14
CA ARG A 69 28.65 -72.12 5.97
C ARG A 69 28.79 -70.65 5.54
N LEU A 70 29.19 -70.43 4.30
CA LEU A 70 29.49 -69.12 3.73
C LEU A 70 28.59 -68.85 2.53
N GLN A 71 28.22 -67.59 2.31
CA GLN A 71 27.48 -67.13 1.13
C GLN A 71 28.42 -66.33 0.24
N ILE A 72 28.98 -66.96 -0.77
CA ILE A 72 29.93 -66.33 -1.69
C ILE A 72 29.24 -65.95 -3.00
N ARG A 73 29.63 -64.81 -3.58
CA ARG A 73 29.10 -64.36 -4.87
C ARG A 73 29.77 -65.13 -6.01
N THR A 74 28.97 -65.57 -6.97
CA THR A 74 29.45 -66.21 -8.20
C THR A 74 29.95 -65.17 -9.21
N PRO A 75 30.94 -65.52 -10.04
CA PRO A 75 31.42 -64.67 -11.14
C PRO A 75 30.31 -64.16 -12.07
N ALA A 76 30.56 -63.00 -12.70
CA ALA A 76 29.64 -62.31 -13.60
C ALA A 76 29.50 -62.95 -15.00
N SER A 77 30.34 -63.94 -15.31
CA SER A 77 30.39 -64.59 -16.61
C SER A 77 30.12 -66.08 -16.45
N ALA A 78 29.24 -66.62 -17.28
CA ALA A 78 29.00 -68.05 -17.35
C ALA A 78 30.26 -68.79 -17.83
N GLY A 79 30.48 -69.99 -17.32
CA GLY A 79 31.68 -70.79 -17.62
C GLY A 79 31.96 -71.81 -16.53
N ASP A 80 33.03 -72.56 -16.71
CA ASP A 80 33.54 -73.47 -15.70
C ASP A 80 34.49 -72.69 -14.77
N TYR A 81 34.31 -72.87 -13.47
CA TYR A 81 35.12 -72.27 -12.42
C TYR A 81 35.47 -73.33 -11.39
N GLU A 82 36.29 -72.96 -10.42
CA GLU A 82 36.50 -73.75 -9.22
C GLU A 82 36.38 -72.91 -7.97
N VAL A 83 35.73 -73.50 -6.97
CA VAL A 83 35.71 -72.99 -5.60
C VAL A 83 37.00 -73.48 -4.93
N ARG A 84 37.84 -72.56 -4.48
CA ARG A 84 39.09 -72.85 -3.75
C ARG A 84 38.94 -72.44 -2.29
N LEU A 85 39.31 -73.34 -1.38
CA LEU A 85 39.64 -73.00 0.00
C LEU A 85 41.14 -72.72 0.07
N LEU A 86 41.50 -71.48 0.41
CA LEU A 86 42.87 -70.97 0.44
C LEU A 86 43.31 -70.75 1.89
N ASP A 87 44.52 -71.16 2.24
CA ASP A 87 45.10 -70.94 3.57
C ASP A 87 45.34 -69.45 3.86
N ALA A 88 45.44 -69.07 5.13
CA ALA A 88 45.69 -67.71 5.59
C ALA A 88 47.13 -67.22 5.32
N GLN A 89 48.07 -68.12 5.05
CA GLN A 89 49.48 -67.78 4.85
C GLN A 89 49.80 -67.55 3.38
N SER A 90 50.35 -66.37 3.04
CA SER A 90 50.85 -66.08 1.69
C SER A 90 51.94 -67.10 1.29
N PRO A 91 51.91 -67.69 0.09
CA PRO A 91 51.15 -67.28 -1.10
C PRO A 91 49.74 -67.90 -1.24
N TYR A 92 49.08 -68.25 -0.14
CA TYR A 92 47.73 -68.79 -0.06
C TYR A 92 47.58 -70.16 -0.75
N PRO A 93 48.25 -71.20 -0.24
CA PRO A 93 48.10 -72.54 -0.81
C PRO A 93 46.64 -73.01 -0.74
N THR A 94 46.20 -73.67 -1.81
CA THR A 94 44.87 -74.27 -1.92
C THR A 94 44.80 -75.53 -1.07
N LEU A 95 43.99 -75.47 0.00
CA LEU A 95 43.75 -76.58 0.91
C LEU A 95 42.74 -77.58 0.34
N ALA A 96 41.72 -77.09 -0.36
CA ALA A 96 40.71 -77.89 -1.04
C ALA A 96 40.19 -77.13 -2.27
N ARG A 97 39.78 -77.85 -3.31
CA ARG A 97 39.12 -77.25 -4.47
C ARG A 97 38.00 -78.13 -4.98
N ARG A 98 36.98 -77.50 -5.58
CA ARG A 98 35.85 -78.19 -6.22
C ARG A 98 35.42 -77.45 -7.48
N PRO A 99 35.18 -78.14 -8.61
CA PRO A 99 34.61 -77.49 -9.79
C PRO A 99 33.19 -76.98 -9.51
N ILE A 100 32.85 -75.85 -10.12
CA ILE A 100 31.49 -75.29 -10.14
C ILE A 100 31.23 -74.71 -11.52
N ARG A 101 30.06 -75.03 -12.10
CA ARG A 101 29.61 -74.44 -13.35
C ARG A 101 28.77 -73.21 -13.08
N ILE A 102 29.16 -72.07 -13.65
CA ILE A 102 28.39 -70.83 -13.57
C ILE A 102 27.53 -70.71 -14.82
N VAL A 103 26.22 -70.62 -14.64
CA VAL A 103 25.23 -70.56 -15.73
C VAL A 103 24.44 -69.26 -15.72
N LEU A 104 23.87 -68.92 -16.88
CA LEU A 104 22.90 -67.81 -16.96
C LEU A 104 21.59 -68.26 -16.31
N PRO A 105 21.03 -67.53 -15.33
CA PRO A 105 19.75 -67.89 -14.74
C PRO A 105 18.62 -67.81 -15.78
N ASN A 106 17.64 -68.70 -15.66
CA ASN A 106 16.42 -68.61 -16.44
C ASN A 106 15.64 -67.35 -16.05
N ALA A 107 15.35 -66.50 -17.03
CA ALA A 107 14.53 -65.32 -16.87
C ALA A 107 13.56 -65.17 -18.06
N SER A 108 12.37 -64.64 -17.80
CA SER A 108 11.37 -64.38 -18.84
C SER A 108 10.64 -63.06 -18.60
N LEU A 109 10.19 -62.45 -19.69
CA LEU A 109 9.42 -61.21 -19.72
C LEU A 109 8.17 -61.42 -20.56
N GLN A 110 7.03 -60.96 -20.06
CA GLN A 110 5.76 -60.90 -20.78
C GLN A 110 5.20 -59.49 -20.68
N ALA A 111 4.91 -58.90 -21.83
CA ALA A 111 4.34 -57.56 -21.99
C ALA A 111 3.62 -57.50 -23.34
N PRO A 112 2.76 -56.51 -23.60
CA PRO A 112 2.22 -56.29 -24.95
C PRO A 112 3.33 -56.14 -26.00
N ASP A 113 3.06 -56.50 -27.26
CA ASP A 113 4.04 -56.37 -28.35
C ASP A 113 4.16 -54.93 -28.87
N GLU A 114 3.12 -54.12 -28.67
CA GLU A 114 3.06 -52.71 -29.05
C GLU A 114 2.41 -51.88 -27.96
N GLN A 115 2.92 -50.67 -27.76
CA GLN A 115 2.38 -49.67 -26.84
C GLN A 115 2.48 -48.28 -27.47
N PRO A 116 1.50 -47.38 -27.26
CA PRO A 116 1.65 -45.97 -27.68
C PRO A 116 2.76 -45.29 -26.87
N ILE A 117 3.34 -44.22 -27.40
CA ILE A 117 4.27 -43.35 -26.68
C ILE A 117 3.67 -42.85 -25.34
N GLY A 118 4.53 -42.60 -24.34
CA GLY A 118 4.17 -42.01 -23.05
C GLY A 118 3.12 -42.76 -22.22
N THR A 119 2.85 -44.03 -22.52
CA THR A 119 1.82 -44.85 -21.87
C THR A 119 2.45 -45.78 -20.84
N ALA A 120 1.84 -45.87 -19.65
CA ALA A 120 2.23 -46.83 -18.63
C ALA A 120 1.68 -48.22 -18.95
N PHE A 121 2.52 -49.24 -18.86
CA PHE A 121 2.14 -50.63 -19.13
C PHE A 121 2.79 -51.60 -18.14
N THR A 122 2.11 -52.72 -17.90
CA THR A 122 2.56 -53.75 -16.95
C THR A 122 3.39 -54.80 -17.66
N ILE A 123 4.51 -55.17 -17.05
CA ILE A 123 5.41 -56.24 -17.48
C ILE A 123 5.38 -57.32 -16.40
N THR A 124 5.01 -58.53 -16.79
CA THR A 124 5.13 -59.72 -15.93
C THR A 124 6.48 -60.37 -16.17
N TRP A 125 7.14 -60.81 -15.10
CA TRP A 125 8.47 -61.39 -15.19
C TRP A 125 8.64 -62.62 -14.30
N THR A 126 9.56 -63.50 -14.70
CA THR A 126 10.12 -64.58 -13.87
C THR A 126 11.64 -64.53 -13.97
N GLY A 127 12.35 -64.85 -12.90
CA GLY A 127 13.82 -64.79 -12.86
C GLY A 127 14.38 -64.38 -11.51
N PRO A 128 15.70 -64.19 -11.39
CA PRO A 128 16.34 -63.81 -10.12
C PRO A 128 15.89 -62.41 -9.66
N SER A 129 15.75 -62.23 -8.35
CA SER A 129 15.21 -61.00 -7.71
C SER A 129 15.84 -60.71 -6.33
N GLN A 130 16.96 -61.36 -6.02
CA GLN A 130 17.60 -61.32 -4.70
C GLN A 130 18.78 -60.32 -4.62
N ASN A 131 19.17 -59.69 -5.74
CA ASN A 131 20.32 -58.78 -5.82
C ASN A 131 20.01 -57.50 -6.61
N ARG A 132 18.82 -56.93 -6.44
CA ARG A 132 18.39 -55.68 -7.13
C ARG A 132 18.39 -55.80 -8.65
N GLU A 133 18.09 -56.98 -9.16
CA GLU A 133 17.80 -57.17 -10.57
C GLU A 133 16.69 -56.21 -11.02
N TYR A 134 16.75 -55.73 -12.25
CA TYR A 134 15.86 -54.69 -12.72
C TYR A 134 15.48 -54.91 -14.18
N ILE A 135 14.33 -54.37 -14.56
CA ILE A 135 13.82 -54.40 -15.92
C ILE A 135 13.89 -52.98 -16.46
N THR A 136 14.49 -52.81 -17.64
CA THR A 136 14.59 -51.52 -18.32
C THR A 136 14.05 -51.60 -19.74
N LEU A 137 13.51 -50.48 -20.23
CA LEU A 137 13.11 -50.28 -21.62
C LEU A 137 14.13 -49.36 -22.28
N VAL A 138 14.75 -49.79 -23.37
CA VAL A 138 15.79 -49.06 -24.11
C VAL A 138 15.58 -49.18 -25.63
N PRO A 139 16.14 -48.29 -26.45
CA PRO A 139 16.16 -48.45 -27.91
C PRO A 139 16.67 -49.84 -28.32
N ALA A 140 16.08 -50.43 -29.37
CA ALA A 140 16.40 -51.80 -29.76
C ALA A 140 17.89 -52.02 -30.11
N ASP A 141 18.57 -50.98 -30.58
CA ASP A 141 19.98 -50.94 -30.95
C ASP A 141 20.92 -50.49 -29.82
N ALA A 142 20.40 -50.18 -28.63
CA ALA A 142 21.23 -49.76 -27.49
C ALA A 142 22.26 -50.83 -27.10
N ALA A 143 23.48 -50.44 -26.76
CA ALA A 143 24.49 -51.38 -26.26
C ALA A 143 24.04 -52.08 -24.96
N ASP A 144 24.52 -53.31 -24.72
CA ASP A 144 24.26 -54.02 -23.46
C ASP A 144 24.81 -53.24 -22.27
N GLY A 145 24.07 -53.25 -21.15
CA GLY A 145 24.40 -52.48 -19.94
C GLY A 145 23.80 -51.07 -19.89
N ASN A 146 23.31 -50.54 -21.03
CA ASN A 146 22.53 -49.29 -21.03
C ASN A 146 21.16 -49.51 -20.38
N TYR A 147 20.68 -48.47 -19.69
CA TYR A 147 19.34 -48.42 -19.11
C TYR A 147 18.76 -47.02 -19.29
N GLU A 148 17.43 -46.94 -19.43
CA GLU A 148 16.67 -45.68 -19.43
C GLU A 148 15.57 -45.77 -18.37
N GLY A 149 14.29 -45.88 -18.77
CA GLY A 149 13.20 -46.18 -17.85
C GLY A 149 13.39 -47.57 -17.26
N TYR A 150 13.47 -47.67 -15.93
CA TYR A 150 13.69 -48.95 -15.25
C TYR A 150 12.87 -49.09 -13.96
N ALA A 151 12.64 -50.34 -13.57
CA ALA A 151 12.01 -50.73 -12.31
C ALA A 151 12.69 -51.98 -11.75
N TYR A 152 12.86 -52.05 -10.43
CA TYR A 152 13.44 -53.22 -9.78
C TYR A 152 12.48 -54.41 -9.81
N ALA A 153 13.01 -55.59 -10.10
CA ALA A 153 12.31 -56.86 -10.04
C ALA A 153 12.36 -57.38 -8.59
N GLU A 154 11.39 -56.97 -7.79
CA GLU A 154 11.28 -57.36 -6.38
C GLU A 154 10.35 -58.57 -6.20
N GLY A 155 10.73 -59.53 -5.36
CA GLY A 155 9.89 -60.67 -4.99
C GLY A 155 10.62 -62.01 -4.96
N ASP A 156 9.85 -63.10 -4.96
CA ASP A 156 10.37 -64.48 -4.87
C ASP A 156 10.41 -65.14 -6.25
N GLY A 157 11.25 -64.62 -7.15
CA GLY A 157 11.51 -65.26 -8.43
C GLY A 157 10.50 -64.98 -9.55
N LYS A 158 9.45 -64.19 -9.26
CA LYS A 158 8.41 -63.76 -10.22
C LYS A 158 7.69 -62.51 -9.70
N GLY A 159 7.15 -61.70 -10.61
CA GLY A 159 6.38 -60.51 -10.23
C GLY A 159 5.89 -59.71 -11.42
N THR A 160 5.48 -58.48 -11.14
CA THR A 160 5.09 -57.48 -12.15
C THR A 160 5.78 -56.16 -11.87
N VAL A 161 6.16 -55.44 -12.93
CA VAL A 161 6.63 -54.05 -12.84
C VAL A 161 5.86 -53.19 -13.84
N THR A 162 5.76 -51.89 -13.57
CA THR A 162 5.18 -50.92 -14.50
C THR A 162 6.27 -50.02 -15.04
N LEU A 163 6.32 -49.87 -16.36
CA LEU A 163 7.16 -48.88 -17.05
C LEU A 163 6.30 -47.98 -17.92
N THR A 164 6.79 -46.78 -18.22
CA THR A 164 6.18 -45.86 -19.18
C THR A 164 7.00 -45.88 -20.47
N THR A 165 6.33 -45.98 -21.62
CA THR A 165 7.01 -45.90 -22.92
C THR A 165 7.61 -44.51 -23.16
N PRO A 166 8.74 -44.39 -23.86
CA PRO A 166 9.29 -43.11 -24.27
C PRO A 166 8.35 -42.31 -25.17
N THR A 167 8.63 -41.02 -25.37
CA THR A 167 7.82 -40.14 -26.22
C THR A 167 8.30 -40.06 -27.67
N THR A 168 9.27 -40.91 -28.03
CA THR A 168 9.75 -41.09 -29.39
C THR A 168 9.31 -42.45 -29.91
N PRO A 169 8.49 -42.51 -30.98
CA PRO A 169 8.12 -43.78 -31.61
C PRO A 169 9.33 -44.53 -32.16
N GLY A 170 9.29 -45.85 -32.15
CA GLY A 170 10.38 -46.67 -32.65
C GLY A 170 10.35 -48.11 -32.14
N ASP A 171 11.38 -48.87 -32.50
CA ASP A 171 11.58 -50.23 -31.99
C ASP A 171 12.44 -50.16 -30.72
N TYR A 172 11.90 -50.71 -29.64
CA TYR A 172 12.53 -50.78 -28.33
C TYR A 172 12.66 -52.22 -27.87
N GLN A 173 13.39 -52.40 -26.77
CA GLN A 173 13.59 -53.70 -26.14
C GLN A 173 13.50 -53.58 -24.63
N LEU A 174 12.67 -54.43 -24.03
CA LEU A 174 12.71 -54.71 -22.61
C LEU A 174 13.89 -55.62 -22.30
N ARG A 175 14.66 -55.28 -21.28
CA ARG A 175 15.81 -56.06 -20.82
C ARG A 175 15.67 -56.34 -19.33
N PHE A 176 15.74 -57.61 -18.94
CA PHE A 176 15.88 -58.01 -17.55
C PHE A 176 17.37 -58.13 -17.24
N MET A 177 17.85 -57.36 -16.27
CA MET A 177 19.25 -57.12 -15.98
C MET A 177 19.62 -57.66 -14.60
N THR A 178 20.83 -58.21 -14.46
CA THR A 178 21.45 -58.44 -13.14
C THR A 178 21.70 -57.11 -12.45
N GLY A 179 21.48 -57.02 -11.13
CA GLY A 179 21.61 -55.75 -10.41
C GLY A 179 23.04 -55.24 -10.18
N HIS A 180 24.05 -56.10 -10.19
CA HIS A 180 25.44 -55.70 -9.91
C HIS A 180 26.28 -55.51 -11.19
N THR A 181 26.13 -56.42 -12.16
CA THR A 181 27.01 -56.45 -13.35
C THR A 181 26.33 -55.96 -14.64
N ASN A 182 25.06 -55.56 -14.57
CA ASN A 182 24.23 -55.12 -15.71
C ASN A 182 24.26 -56.10 -16.90
N LYS A 183 24.36 -57.40 -16.62
CA LYS A 183 24.24 -58.47 -17.62
C LYS A 183 22.78 -58.70 -17.96
N VAL A 184 22.51 -58.88 -19.25
CA VAL A 184 21.17 -59.16 -19.76
C VAL A 184 20.82 -60.63 -19.52
N LEU A 185 19.74 -60.88 -18.78
CA LEU A 185 19.17 -62.19 -18.49
C LEU A 185 18.08 -62.60 -19.48
N ALA A 186 17.25 -61.63 -19.89
CA ALA A 186 16.19 -61.83 -20.87
C ALA A 186 15.97 -60.56 -21.70
N ARG A 187 15.54 -60.74 -22.96
CA ARG A 187 15.17 -59.67 -23.89
C ARG A 187 13.76 -59.90 -24.40
N ARG A 188 12.99 -58.82 -24.56
CA ARG A 188 11.70 -58.85 -25.27
C ARG A 188 11.55 -57.59 -26.14
N PRO A 189 11.37 -57.72 -27.46
CA PRO A 189 11.06 -56.58 -28.32
C PRO A 189 9.75 -55.89 -27.90
N LEU A 190 9.68 -54.58 -28.05
CA LEU A 190 8.47 -53.78 -27.87
C LEU A 190 8.44 -52.69 -28.95
N ARG A 191 7.38 -52.62 -29.75
CA ARG A 191 7.17 -51.52 -30.68
C ARG A 191 6.50 -50.36 -29.93
N VAL A 192 7.09 -49.18 -29.98
CA VAL A 192 6.47 -47.97 -29.45
C VAL A 192 5.84 -47.22 -30.62
N GLY A 193 4.52 -47.30 -30.73
CA GLY A 193 3.73 -46.60 -31.73
C GLY A 193 3.47 -45.15 -31.32
N ASP A 194 3.13 -44.29 -32.29
CA ASP A 194 2.70 -42.92 -31.98
C ASP A 194 1.33 -42.92 -31.26
N SER A 195 0.97 -41.81 -30.64
CA SER A 195 -0.31 -41.64 -29.94
C SER A 195 -1.03 -40.41 -30.47
N GLU A 196 -2.35 -40.51 -30.70
CA GLU A 196 -3.16 -39.35 -31.02
C GLU A 196 -3.37 -38.51 -29.76
N ALA A 197 -2.71 -37.35 -29.72
CA ALA A 197 -3.00 -36.32 -28.74
C ALA A 197 -3.93 -35.26 -29.35
N THR A 198 -4.82 -34.71 -28.53
CA THR A 198 -5.73 -33.64 -28.96
C THR A 198 -5.71 -32.48 -28.00
N ILE A 199 -6.05 -31.29 -28.51
CA ILE A 199 -6.18 -30.07 -27.72
C ILE A 199 -7.53 -29.43 -28.05
N THR A 200 -8.25 -29.03 -27.01
CA THR A 200 -9.46 -28.22 -27.11
C THR A 200 -9.15 -26.84 -26.56
N ALA A 201 -9.31 -25.81 -27.39
CA ALA A 201 -9.17 -24.40 -27.00
C ALA A 201 -10.18 -23.57 -27.79
N PRO A 202 -10.60 -22.39 -27.28
CA PRO A 202 -11.39 -21.45 -28.05
C PRO A 202 -10.67 -21.08 -29.36
N PRO A 203 -11.37 -21.02 -30.50
CA PRO A 203 -10.75 -20.65 -31.78
C PRO A 203 -10.30 -19.19 -31.82
N THR A 204 -10.80 -18.38 -30.89
CA THR A 204 -10.53 -16.94 -30.81
C THR A 204 -10.46 -16.52 -29.35
N VAL A 205 -9.45 -15.74 -29.01
CA VAL A 205 -9.23 -15.19 -27.67
C VAL A 205 -8.84 -13.72 -27.77
N ALA A 206 -9.20 -12.91 -26.78
CA ALA A 206 -8.74 -11.53 -26.71
C ALA A 206 -7.26 -11.48 -26.30
N MET A 207 -6.49 -10.52 -26.83
CA MET A 207 -5.10 -10.33 -26.44
C MET A 207 -4.94 -10.15 -24.92
N GLY A 208 -3.94 -10.83 -24.35
CA GLY A 208 -3.67 -10.84 -22.91
C GLY A 208 -4.69 -11.60 -22.04
N ALA A 209 -5.79 -12.10 -22.62
CA ALA A 209 -6.85 -12.76 -21.86
C ALA A 209 -6.45 -14.18 -21.44
N SER A 210 -6.92 -14.59 -20.26
CA SER A 210 -6.82 -15.98 -19.82
C SER A 210 -7.91 -16.81 -20.48
N PHE A 211 -7.58 -18.05 -20.87
CA PHE A 211 -8.51 -18.99 -21.47
C PHE A 211 -8.19 -20.42 -21.07
N GLU A 212 -9.22 -21.28 -21.06
CA GLU A 212 -9.08 -22.70 -20.75
C GLU A 212 -8.65 -23.49 -22.00
N ALA A 213 -7.68 -24.39 -21.81
CA ALA A 213 -7.23 -25.34 -22.80
C ALA A 213 -7.29 -26.76 -22.23
N GLY A 214 -8.16 -27.59 -22.81
CA GLY A 214 -8.26 -29.01 -22.53
C GLY A 214 -7.31 -29.84 -23.40
N TRP A 215 -6.88 -31.00 -22.92
CA TRP A 215 -6.01 -31.89 -23.68
C TRP A 215 -6.31 -33.37 -23.42
N THR A 216 -5.97 -34.21 -24.40
CA THR A 216 -5.92 -35.67 -24.26
C THR A 216 -4.65 -36.19 -24.92
N GLY A 217 -4.15 -37.35 -24.48
CA GLY A 217 -2.95 -37.95 -25.04
C GLY A 217 -2.09 -38.59 -23.95
N PRO A 218 -0.82 -38.90 -24.24
CA PRO A 218 0.08 -39.47 -23.25
C PRO A 218 0.25 -38.54 -22.04
N ASP A 219 -0.13 -39.06 -20.88
CA ASP A 219 -0.13 -38.34 -19.60
C ASP A 219 1.19 -38.58 -18.87
N ASN A 220 2.15 -37.70 -19.15
CA ASN A 220 3.32 -37.52 -18.31
C ASN A 220 3.11 -36.22 -17.51
N ALA A 221 3.21 -36.31 -16.18
CA ALA A 221 2.97 -35.20 -15.26
C ALA A 221 3.84 -33.94 -15.51
N ARG A 222 4.89 -34.04 -16.34
CA ARG A 222 5.73 -32.90 -16.72
C ARG A 222 5.38 -32.31 -18.07
N ASN A 223 4.53 -32.95 -18.88
CA ASN A 223 4.07 -32.38 -20.16
C ASN A 223 3.41 -31.02 -19.92
N PHE A 224 3.41 -30.17 -20.94
CA PHE A 224 2.88 -28.82 -20.80
C PHE A 224 2.21 -28.34 -22.08
N LEU A 225 1.23 -27.44 -21.89
CA LEU A 225 0.63 -26.67 -22.96
C LEU A 225 1.28 -25.29 -23.02
N THR A 226 1.58 -24.78 -24.21
CA THR A 226 2.11 -23.42 -24.41
C THR A 226 1.48 -22.76 -25.62
N VAL A 227 1.42 -21.42 -25.64
CA VAL A 227 0.92 -20.63 -26.77
C VAL A 227 2.10 -19.98 -27.47
N VAL A 228 2.26 -20.25 -28.77
CA VAL A 228 3.39 -19.72 -29.56
C VAL A 228 2.95 -19.36 -30.98
N ALA A 229 3.78 -18.58 -31.69
CA ALA A 229 3.57 -18.31 -33.10
C ALA A 229 3.63 -19.62 -33.92
N PRO A 230 2.87 -19.75 -35.03
CA PRO A 230 2.81 -20.99 -35.81
C PRO A 230 4.18 -21.43 -36.37
N ASP A 231 5.06 -20.48 -36.64
CA ASP A 231 6.42 -20.69 -37.17
C ASP A 231 7.50 -20.84 -36.07
N ALA A 232 7.11 -20.79 -34.80
CA ALA A 232 8.06 -20.93 -33.70
C ALA A 232 8.75 -22.30 -33.70
N ALA A 233 10.05 -22.33 -33.38
CA ALA A 233 10.83 -23.58 -33.30
C ALA A 233 10.18 -24.62 -32.39
N THR A 234 10.42 -25.91 -32.62
CA THR A 234 9.73 -27.02 -31.93
C THR A 234 9.83 -26.97 -30.39
N GLY A 235 10.98 -26.55 -29.86
CA GLY A 235 11.19 -26.37 -28.41
C GLY A 235 10.89 -24.96 -27.89
N ALA A 236 10.38 -24.05 -28.73
CA ALA A 236 9.98 -22.72 -28.29
C ALA A 236 8.72 -22.83 -27.42
N TYR A 237 8.75 -22.13 -26.30
CA TYR A 237 7.62 -21.94 -25.41
C TYR A 237 7.60 -20.48 -24.97
N ASP A 238 6.41 -19.97 -24.68
CA ASP A 238 6.22 -18.69 -23.98
C ASP A 238 5.55 -19.00 -22.64
N HIS A 239 4.36 -18.46 -22.37
CA HIS A 239 3.59 -18.89 -21.22
C HIS A 239 3.17 -20.34 -21.42
N PHE A 240 3.39 -21.15 -20.37
CA PHE A 240 3.04 -22.54 -20.37
C PHE A 240 2.36 -22.94 -19.07
N ALA A 241 1.57 -24.01 -19.14
CA ALA A 241 0.98 -24.66 -17.99
C ALA A 241 1.23 -26.16 -18.07
N TYR A 242 1.73 -26.75 -16.99
CA TYR A 242 1.90 -28.20 -16.90
C TYR A 242 0.54 -28.89 -16.95
N THR A 243 0.49 -30.05 -17.60
CA THR A 243 -0.72 -30.87 -17.75
C THR A 243 -1.08 -31.61 -16.47
N SER A 244 -1.13 -30.91 -15.33
CA SER A 244 -1.47 -31.47 -14.02
C SER A 244 -2.96 -31.79 -13.85
N ALA A 245 -3.79 -31.37 -14.80
CA ALA A 245 -5.23 -31.61 -14.85
C ALA A 245 -5.70 -31.73 -16.31
N PRO A 246 -6.88 -32.31 -16.59
CA PRO A 246 -7.41 -32.47 -17.96
C PRO A 246 -7.64 -31.16 -18.73
N SER A 247 -7.74 -30.03 -18.02
CA SER A 247 -7.77 -28.67 -18.57
C SER A 247 -6.87 -27.77 -17.73
N VAL A 248 -6.25 -26.79 -18.39
CA VAL A 248 -5.37 -25.81 -17.74
C VAL A 248 -5.67 -24.42 -18.27
N THR A 249 -5.45 -23.41 -17.42
CA THR A 249 -5.56 -22.01 -17.82
C THR A 249 -4.27 -21.57 -18.52
N LEU A 250 -4.40 -21.07 -19.74
CA LEU A 250 -3.34 -20.40 -20.49
C LEU A 250 -3.65 -18.91 -20.61
N VAL A 251 -2.66 -18.12 -21.00
CA VAL A 251 -2.86 -16.70 -21.28
C VAL A 251 -2.43 -16.36 -22.70
N ALA A 252 -3.31 -15.66 -23.41
CA ALA A 252 -3.06 -15.22 -24.77
C ALA A 252 -1.93 -14.18 -24.82
N PRO A 253 -1.10 -14.19 -25.87
CA PRO A 253 -0.14 -13.13 -26.15
C PRO A 253 -0.80 -11.73 -26.18
N GLU A 254 -0.03 -10.69 -25.83
CA GLU A 254 -0.46 -9.29 -25.94
C GLU A 254 -0.27 -8.71 -27.35
N THR A 255 0.05 -9.55 -28.34
CA THR A 255 0.13 -9.16 -29.74
C THR A 255 -0.98 -9.84 -30.53
N PRO A 256 -1.84 -9.08 -31.24
CA PRO A 256 -2.85 -9.67 -32.11
C PRO A 256 -2.22 -10.46 -33.26
N GLY A 257 -2.85 -11.56 -33.67
CA GLY A 257 -2.37 -12.40 -34.75
C GLY A 257 -2.79 -13.86 -34.62
N GLU A 258 -2.26 -14.70 -35.51
CA GLU A 258 -2.47 -16.14 -35.47
C GLU A 258 -1.42 -16.82 -34.59
N PHE A 259 -1.88 -17.71 -33.72
CA PHE A 259 -1.07 -18.48 -32.78
C PHE A 259 -1.50 -19.94 -32.78
N GLU A 260 -0.74 -20.78 -32.10
CA GLU A 260 -1.16 -22.14 -31.81
C GLU A 260 -0.86 -22.52 -30.36
N VAL A 261 -1.76 -23.32 -29.79
CA VAL A 261 -1.53 -24.05 -28.55
C VAL A 261 -0.81 -25.35 -28.89
N ARG A 262 0.33 -25.61 -28.26
CA ARG A 262 1.11 -26.83 -28.41
C ARG A 262 1.05 -27.65 -27.13
N LEU A 263 0.75 -28.94 -27.24
CA LEU A 263 1.02 -29.91 -26.19
C LEU A 263 2.43 -30.44 -26.42
N VAL A 264 3.32 -30.18 -25.47
CA VAL A 264 4.75 -30.49 -25.59
C VAL A 264 5.15 -31.53 -24.55
N SER A 265 5.88 -32.52 -25.04
CA SER A 265 6.47 -33.59 -24.26
C SER A 265 7.69 -33.10 -23.49
N ALA A 266 7.72 -33.28 -22.16
CA ALA A 266 8.75 -32.66 -21.33
C ALA A 266 10.13 -33.33 -21.38
N ASP A 267 10.15 -34.63 -21.69
CA ASP A 267 11.34 -35.46 -21.82
C ASP A 267 12.08 -35.29 -23.16
N SER A 268 11.35 -34.98 -24.24
CA SER A 268 11.88 -34.93 -25.60
C SER A 268 11.69 -33.60 -26.33
N THR A 269 10.94 -32.66 -25.75
CA THR A 269 10.48 -31.41 -26.40
C THR A 269 9.63 -31.63 -27.67
N ARG A 270 9.21 -32.87 -27.93
CA ARG A 270 8.34 -33.21 -29.06
C ARG A 270 6.98 -32.54 -28.89
N VAL A 271 6.49 -31.93 -29.96
CA VAL A 271 5.11 -31.44 -30.03
C VAL A 271 4.19 -32.61 -30.35
N LEU A 272 3.32 -32.96 -29.39
CA LEU A 272 2.38 -34.08 -29.47
C LEU A 272 1.08 -33.70 -30.18
N ALA A 273 0.62 -32.46 -29.98
CA ALA A 273 -0.57 -31.92 -30.64
C ALA A 273 -0.45 -30.40 -30.83
N ARG A 274 -1.18 -29.88 -31.83
CA ARG A 274 -1.30 -28.45 -32.14
C ARG A 274 -2.76 -28.06 -32.27
N LYS A 275 -3.11 -26.87 -31.80
CA LYS A 275 -4.43 -26.26 -32.00
C LYS A 275 -4.28 -24.79 -32.39
N PRO A 276 -4.64 -24.41 -33.63
CA PRO A 276 -4.65 -23.00 -34.04
C PRO A 276 -5.65 -22.18 -33.23
N ILE A 277 -5.27 -20.96 -32.89
CA ILE A 277 -6.11 -19.95 -32.24
C ILE A 277 -5.80 -18.56 -32.85
N SER A 278 -6.82 -17.70 -32.93
CA SER A 278 -6.65 -16.31 -33.36
C SER A 278 -6.73 -15.36 -32.16
N VAL A 279 -5.70 -14.55 -31.96
CA VAL A 279 -5.63 -13.54 -30.90
C VAL A 279 -6.12 -12.21 -31.47
N GLN A 280 -7.25 -11.73 -30.98
CA GLN A 280 -7.86 -10.49 -31.44
C GLN A 280 -7.32 -9.27 -30.71
N ALA A 281 -7.22 -8.16 -31.45
CA ALA A 281 -6.92 -6.86 -30.88
C ALA A 281 -8.00 -6.43 -29.89
N ALA A 282 -7.59 -5.98 -28.72
CA ALA A 282 -8.49 -5.41 -27.74
C ALA A 282 -8.73 -3.92 -28.05
N GLN A 283 -9.99 -3.48 -27.96
CA GLN A 283 -10.34 -2.06 -27.98
C GLN A 283 -10.44 -1.56 -26.54
N ALA A 284 -9.90 -0.37 -26.27
CA ALA A 284 -10.00 0.27 -24.97
C ALA A 284 -10.38 1.75 -25.13
N SER A 285 -10.91 2.34 -24.05
CA SER A 285 -11.08 3.78 -23.92
C SER A 285 -10.83 4.19 -22.48
N VAL A 286 -10.43 5.44 -22.28
CA VAL A 286 -10.31 6.04 -20.95
C VAL A 286 -10.97 7.41 -20.96
N LYS A 287 -11.67 7.74 -19.87
CA LYS A 287 -12.43 8.97 -19.71
C LYS A 287 -12.25 9.54 -18.32
N ALA A 288 -11.60 10.68 -18.23
CA ALA A 288 -11.40 11.50 -17.05
C ALA A 288 -11.72 12.98 -17.36
N PRO A 289 -11.85 13.84 -16.32
CA PRO A 289 -11.89 15.28 -16.52
C PRO A 289 -10.69 15.77 -17.35
N ALA A 290 -10.92 16.72 -18.26
CA ALA A 290 -9.85 17.27 -19.11
C ALA A 290 -8.80 18.07 -18.31
N SER A 291 -9.18 18.57 -17.12
CA SER A 291 -8.32 19.32 -16.22
C SER A 291 -8.58 18.93 -14.77
N VAL A 292 -7.51 18.82 -13.98
CA VAL A 292 -7.54 18.49 -12.54
C VAL A 292 -6.52 19.33 -11.78
N GLU A 293 -6.74 19.56 -10.49
CA GLU A 293 -5.78 20.33 -9.67
C GLU A 293 -4.60 19.47 -9.22
N ALA A 294 -3.41 20.05 -9.16
CA ALA A 294 -2.19 19.36 -8.76
C ALA A 294 -2.33 18.68 -7.39
N GLY A 295 -2.02 17.39 -7.32
CA GLY A 295 -2.07 16.58 -6.10
C GLY A 295 -3.46 16.16 -5.64
N SER A 296 -4.53 16.61 -6.30
CA SER A 296 -5.92 16.19 -6.03
C SER A 296 -6.21 14.76 -6.48
N THR A 297 -7.30 14.17 -6.00
CA THR A 297 -7.83 12.89 -6.48
C THR A 297 -8.91 13.15 -7.52
N PHE A 298 -8.93 12.37 -8.60
CA PHE A 298 -9.95 12.43 -9.64
C PHE A 298 -10.37 11.03 -10.08
N GLN A 299 -11.56 10.93 -10.66
CA GLN A 299 -12.10 9.67 -11.17
C GLN A 299 -11.84 9.51 -12.67
N ALA A 300 -11.43 8.31 -13.07
CA ALA A 300 -11.31 7.90 -14.45
C ALA A 300 -12.13 6.64 -14.72
N GLY A 301 -13.07 6.74 -15.66
CA GLY A 301 -13.77 5.60 -16.23
C GLY A 301 -12.96 4.98 -17.38
N TRP A 302 -13.16 3.69 -17.62
CA TRP A 302 -12.48 2.99 -18.71
C TRP A 302 -13.35 1.92 -19.39
N THR A 303 -13.02 1.58 -20.62
CA THR A 303 -13.45 0.33 -21.29
C THR A 303 -12.21 -0.37 -21.80
N GLY A 304 -12.22 -1.70 -21.92
CA GLY A 304 -11.02 -2.44 -22.29
C GLY A 304 -11.13 -3.92 -21.98
N PRO A 305 -10.08 -4.69 -22.29
CA PRO A 305 -10.03 -6.13 -22.01
C PRO A 305 -10.12 -6.45 -20.51
N GLY A 306 -9.58 -5.58 -19.65
CA GLY A 306 -9.70 -5.73 -18.19
C GLY A 306 -8.99 -6.97 -17.68
N ASN A 307 -7.89 -7.37 -18.33
CA ASN A 307 -7.10 -8.50 -17.90
C ASN A 307 -6.54 -8.22 -16.49
N GLU A 308 -6.22 -9.27 -15.75
CA GLU A 308 -5.92 -9.20 -14.31
C GLU A 308 -4.87 -8.12 -13.93
N LEU A 309 -3.91 -7.89 -14.82
CA LEU A 309 -2.80 -6.97 -14.61
C LEU A 309 -2.94 -5.64 -15.35
N ASP A 310 -4.01 -5.43 -16.13
CA ASP A 310 -4.23 -4.18 -16.86
C ASP A 310 -4.47 -3.02 -15.89
N TYR A 311 -4.01 -1.83 -16.25
CA TYR A 311 -4.01 -0.68 -15.34
C TYR A 311 -4.20 0.66 -16.06
N LEU A 312 -4.74 1.63 -15.31
CA LEU A 312 -4.70 3.03 -15.72
C LEU A 312 -3.48 3.70 -15.12
N ALA A 313 -2.83 4.58 -15.88
CA ALA A 313 -1.69 5.35 -15.38
C ALA A 313 -1.62 6.77 -15.94
N VAL A 314 -1.13 7.69 -15.12
CA VAL A 314 -0.79 9.07 -15.54
C VAL A 314 0.70 9.14 -15.83
N THR A 315 1.07 9.61 -17.02
CA THR A 315 2.46 9.74 -17.47
C THR A 315 2.74 11.15 -17.99
N GLU A 316 4.03 11.51 -18.10
CA GLU A 316 4.46 12.67 -18.87
C GLU A 316 4.14 12.46 -20.36
N VAL A 317 3.76 13.53 -21.06
CA VAL A 317 3.45 13.49 -22.50
C VAL A 317 4.55 12.78 -23.29
N GLY A 318 4.15 11.78 -24.07
CA GLY A 318 5.06 11.04 -24.97
C GLY A 318 5.96 10.03 -24.27
N LYS A 319 5.73 9.71 -22.98
CA LYS A 319 6.48 8.68 -22.23
C LYS A 319 5.56 7.58 -21.66
N PRO A 320 4.80 6.88 -22.51
CA PRO A 320 3.93 5.78 -22.06
C PRO A 320 4.76 4.72 -21.30
N GLY A 321 4.20 4.16 -20.22
CA GLY A 321 4.84 3.14 -19.38
C GLY A 321 5.77 3.67 -18.29
N LYS A 322 6.23 4.94 -18.35
CA LYS A 322 6.92 5.61 -17.24
C LYS A 322 5.91 6.39 -16.41
N TYR A 323 5.11 5.66 -15.64
CA TYR A 323 4.01 6.22 -14.88
C TYR A 323 4.49 6.98 -13.64
N ILE A 324 3.77 8.07 -13.33
CA ILE A 324 3.90 8.83 -12.08
C ILE A 324 2.98 8.21 -11.03
N GLU A 325 1.75 7.89 -11.44
CA GLU A 325 0.70 7.28 -10.64
C GLU A 325 -0.01 6.21 -11.48
N TYR A 326 -0.41 5.10 -10.85
CA TYR A 326 -1.12 4.03 -11.54
C TYR A 326 -2.10 3.29 -10.62
N THR A 327 -3.12 2.66 -11.22
CA THR A 327 -4.07 1.83 -10.49
C THR A 327 -4.61 0.72 -11.37
N TYR A 328 -4.68 -0.50 -10.82
CA TYR A 328 -5.14 -1.67 -11.58
C TYR A 328 -6.64 -1.61 -11.86
N THR A 329 -7.02 -1.99 -13.07
CA THR A 329 -8.41 -2.05 -13.56
C THR A 329 -9.29 -2.98 -12.71
N ARG A 330 -8.73 -4.05 -12.13
CA ARG A 330 -9.44 -4.97 -11.22
C ARG A 330 -9.99 -4.31 -9.94
N ARG A 331 -9.60 -3.07 -9.63
CA ARG A 331 -10.11 -2.34 -8.45
C ARG A 331 -11.48 -1.70 -8.66
N GLY A 332 -11.96 -1.63 -9.91
CA GLY A 332 -13.29 -1.10 -10.22
C GLY A 332 -13.33 -0.24 -11.47
N ASN A 333 -14.51 0.31 -11.74
CA ASN A 333 -14.76 1.25 -12.82
C ASN A 333 -15.95 2.15 -12.42
N PRO A 334 -15.76 3.47 -12.18
CA PRO A 334 -14.51 4.22 -12.35
C PRO A 334 -13.44 3.90 -11.29
N LEU A 335 -12.21 4.35 -11.56
CA LEU A 335 -11.06 4.26 -10.65
C LEU A 335 -10.70 5.65 -10.11
N ASP A 336 -10.28 5.70 -8.84
CA ASP A 336 -9.69 6.90 -8.24
C ASP A 336 -8.18 6.95 -8.55
N LEU A 337 -7.72 8.06 -9.14
CA LEU A 337 -6.32 8.35 -9.41
C LEU A 337 -5.91 9.68 -8.77
N ARG A 338 -4.62 9.83 -8.49
CA ARG A 338 -4.05 11.07 -7.98
C ARG A 338 -3.37 11.87 -9.09
N ALA A 339 -3.72 13.14 -9.20
CA ALA A 339 -3.05 14.06 -10.11
C ALA A 339 -1.59 14.29 -9.67
N PRO A 340 -0.63 14.39 -10.62
CA PRO A 340 0.73 14.83 -10.35
C PRO A 340 0.76 16.13 -9.52
N ARG A 341 1.78 16.29 -8.67
CA ARG A 341 1.94 17.51 -7.85
C ARG A 341 2.53 18.69 -8.63
N THR A 342 3.16 18.42 -9.76
CA THR A 342 3.75 19.45 -10.63
C THR A 342 2.71 19.81 -11.70
N PRO A 343 2.29 21.09 -11.80
CA PRO A 343 1.40 21.52 -12.87
C PRO A 343 2.01 21.32 -14.25
N GLY A 344 1.18 21.04 -15.25
CA GLY A 344 1.63 20.77 -16.62
C GLY A 344 0.64 19.91 -17.41
N ASP A 345 1.01 19.56 -18.63
CA ASP A 345 0.26 18.64 -19.47
C ASP A 345 0.78 17.21 -19.27
N TYR A 346 -0.16 16.28 -19.14
CA TYR A 346 0.08 14.86 -18.91
C TYR A 346 -0.84 14.03 -19.81
N GLU A 347 -0.62 12.73 -19.81
CA GLU A 347 -1.48 11.77 -20.49
C GLU A 347 -1.96 10.70 -19.50
N LEU A 348 -3.26 10.41 -19.55
CA LEU A 348 -3.86 9.28 -18.87
C LEU A 348 -3.96 8.12 -19.87
N HIS A 349 -3.46 6.95 -19.50
CA HIS A 349 -3.40 5.80 -20.38
C HIS A 349 -4.15 4.61 -19.77
N TYR A 350 -4.73 3.79 -20.63
CA TYR A 350 -5.02 2.39 -20.36
C TYR A 350 -3.86 1.55 -20.90
N LEU A 351 -3.19 0.78 -20.03
CA LEU A 351 -2.07 -0.07 -20.41
C LEU A 351 -2.33 -1.54 -20.11
N THR A 352 -1.79 -2.40 -20.96
CA THR A 352 -1.73 -3.84 -20.68
C THR A 352 -0.75 -4.13 -19.56
N GLY A 353 -1.05 -5.15 -18.76
CA GLY A 353 -0.28 -5.46 -17.56
C GLY A 353 1.12 -6.03 -17.79
N ARG A 354 1.38 -6.70 -18.92
CA ARG A 354 2.65 -7.43 -19.13
C ARG A 354 3.66 -6.67 -19.98
N SER A 355 3.23 -6.11 -21.10
CA SER A 355 4.11 -5.36 -22.01
C SER A 355 4.07 -3.85 -21.79
N ASN A 356 3.17 -3.33 -20.95
CA ASN A 356 2.89 -1.90 -20.80
C ASN A 356 2.47 -1.25 -22.12
N GLN A 357 1.82 -2.00 -23.01
CA GLN A 357 1.31 -1.47 -24.26
C GLN A 357 0.12 -0.56 -23.97
N THR A 358 0.14 0.66 -24.51
CA THR A 358 -1.00 1.59 -24.42
C THR A 358 -2.09 1.15 -25.41
N LEU A 359 -3.29 0.86 -24.89
CA LEU A 359 -4.47 0.56 -25.71
C LEU A 359 -5.37 1.79 -25.93
N ALA A 360 -5.35 2.72 -24.99
CA ALA A 360 -6.06 4.00 -25.10
C ALA A 360 -5.34 5.08 -24.30
N SER A 361 -5.47 6.33 -24.73
CA SER A 361 -4.98 7.48 -23.97
C SER A 361 -5.92 8.68 -24.09
N GLN A 362 -5.85 9.56 -23.10
CA GLN A 362 -6.53 10.85 -23.07
C GLN A 362 -5.58 11.91 -22.50
N PRO A 363 -5.48 13.10 -23.12
CA PRO A 363 -4.76 14.23 -22.53
C PRO A 363 -5.37 14.66 -21.19
N LEU A 364 -4.51 15.00 -20.23
CA LEU A 364 -4.90 15.46 -18.90
C LEU A 364 -4.09 16.71 -18.53
N ARG A 365 -4.78 17.84 -18.32
CA ARG A 365 -4.14 19.07 -17.85
C ARG A 365 -4.13 19.13 -16.32
N VAL A 366 -2.96 19.29 -15.72
CA VAL A 366 -2.83 19.50 -14.27
C VAL A 366 -2.61 20.98 -14.00
N THR A 367 -3.59 21.63 -13.38
CA THR A 367 -3.49 23.04 -12.98
C THR A 367 -2.78 23.18 -11.63
N PRO A 368 -2.15 24.33 -11.33
CA PRO A 368 -1.66 24.63 -9.99
C PRO A 368 -2.71 24.36 -8.92
N ALA A 369 -2.29 23.78 -7.79
CA ALA A 369 -3.14 23.70 -6.62
C ALA A 369 -3.54 25.12 -6.20
N ALA A 370 -4.82 25.33 -5.95
CA ALA A 370 -5.31 26.64 -5.56
C ALA A 370 -4.63 27.08 -4.24
N SER A 371 -3.92 28.21 -4.28
CA SER A 371 -3.32 28.77 -3.07
C SER A 371 -4.42 29.40 -2.23
N PRO A 372 -4.36 29.33 -0.89
CA PRO A 372 -5.32 30.03 -0.04
C PRO A 372 -5.39 31.52 -0.42
N GLY A 373 -6.60 32.06 -0.54
CA GLY A 373 -6.82 33.51 -0.58
C GLY A 373 -6.86 34.08 0.84
N SER A 374 -7.12 35.38 0.95
CA SER A 374 -7.29 36.03 2.25
C SER A 374 -8.57 36.86 2.33
N LEU A 375 -9.27 36.81 3.47
CA LEU A 375 -10.47 37.58 3.73
C LEU A 375 -10.19 38.65 4.78
N ARG A 376 -10.42 39.92 4.45
CA ARG A 376 -10.36 41.04 5.39
C ARG A 376 -11.73 41.70 5.51
N VAL A 377 -12.19 41.96 6.73
CA VAL A 377 -13.42 42.71 6.99
C VAL A 377 -13.04 44.08 7.54
N VAL A 378 -13.47 45.17 6.91
CA VAL A 378 -13.08 46.54 7.28
C VAL A 378 -14.30 47.43 7.55
N SER A 379 -14.17 48.43 8.41
CA SER A 379 -15.14 49.54 8.58
C SER A 379 -14.90 50.64 7.52
N SER A 380 -15.95 51.34 7.04
CA SER A 380 -15.87 52.31 5.92
C SER A 380 -15.34 53.72 6.31
N PRO A 381 -14.85 54.60 5.40
CA PRO A 381 -14.48 54.39 4.00
C PRO A 381 -13.09 54.96 3.61
N ASP A 382 -12.76 54.67 2.34
CA ASP A 382 -11.81 55.29 1.41
C ASP A 382 -10.28 55.12 1.55
N ALA A 383 -9.73 54.66 0.41
CA ALA A 383 -8.35 54.68 -0.08
C ALA A 383 -7.24 54.11 0.83
N ALA A 384 -6.65 53.02 0.33
CA ALA A 384 -5.22 52.71 0.32
C ALA A 384 -4.37 53.02 1.57
N ASP A 385 -3.64 51.99 2.01
CA ASP A 385 -2.61 51.99 3.05
C ASP A 385 -3.07 51.95 4.51
N ALA A 386 -3.15 50.73 5.04
CA ALA A 386 -2.56 50.39 6.34
C ALA A 386 -2.16 48.91 6.35
N ALA A 387 -1.17 48.56 5.53
CA ALA A 387 -0.44 47.31 5.66
C ALA A 387 0.57 47.41 6.82
N ALA A 388 0.11 47.59 8.06
CA ALA A 388 0.91 47.35 9.27
C ALA A 388 0.06 47.49 10.53
N GLY A 389 0.13 46.51 11.43
CA GLY A 389 -0.07 46.76 12.86
C GLY A 389 -1.50 46.76 13.40
N ALA A 390 -2.26 45.67 13.25
CA ALA A 390 -3.35 45.38 14.18
C ALA A 390 -3.06 44.05 14.89
N THR A 391 -2.37 44.14 16.03
CA THR A 391 -2.35 43.08 17.05
C THR A 391 -3.75 43.00 17.66
N GLY A 392 -4.29 41.79 17.85
CA GLY A 392 -5.64 41.56 18.37
C GLY A 392 -5.84 41.93 19.85
N GLN A 393 -5.39 43.11 20.27
CA GLN A 393 -5.48 43.64 21.63
C GLN A 393 -6.19 44.98 21.59
N GLY A 394 -7.46 45.04 22.02
CA GLY A 394 -8.17 46.28 22.38
C GLY A 394 -8.14 47.39 21.31
N PRO A 395 -8.71 48.57 21.59
CA PRO A 395 -8.42 49.79 20.83
C PRO A 395 -7.14 50.45 21.36
N ASP A 396 -6.39 51.11 20.47
CA ASP A 396 -5.16 51.84 20.82
C ASP A 396 -5.45 53.14 21.61
N ALA A 397 -6.67 53.65 21.46
CA ALA A 397 -7.21 54.75 22.26
C ALA A 397 -8.72 54.64 22.46
N VAL A 398 -9.21 55.12 23.61
CA VAL A 398 -10.64 55.28 23.89
C VAL A 398 -10.91 56.71 24.32
N GLU A 399 -11.84 57.39 23.67
CA GLU A 399 -12.39 58.65 24.18
C GLU A 399 -13.79 58.43 24.72
N LEU A 400 -13.99 58.79 25.98
CA LEU A 400 -15.29 58.76 26.64
C LEU A 400 -15.86 60.18 26.62
N ILE A 401 -17.06 60.34 26.06
CA ILE A 401 -17.80 61.60 26.09
C ILE A 401 -19.03 61.40 26.98
N LEU A 402 -19.09 62.11 28.10
CA LEU A 402 -20.18 62.00 29.07
C LEU A 402 -21.07 63.25 29.05
N ASP A 403 -22.37 63.02 28.86
CA ASP A 403 -23.42 63.99 29.14
C ASP A 403 -23.60 64.20 30.66
N ALA A 404 -23.44 65.44 31.10
CA ALA A 404 -23.78 65.89 32.45
C ALA A 404 -24.75 67.10 32.41
N SER A 405 -25.60 67.18 31.39
CA SER A 405 -26.63 68.20 31.19
C SER A 405 -27.76 68.13 32.24
N GLY A 406 -28.70 69.07 32.15
CA GLY A 406 -29.81 69.16 33.11
C GLY A 406 -30.71 67.92 33.14
N SER A 407 -30.92 67.23 32.01
CA SER A 407 -31.74 66.01 31.93
C SER A 407 -31.15 64.86 32.75
N MET A 408 -29.81 64.80 32.86
CA MET A 408 -29.11 63.78 33.64
C MET A 408 -29.35 63.89 35.17
N LEU A 409 -29.97 64.98 35.64
CA LEU A 409 -30.45 65.11 37.03
C LEU A 409 -31.78 64.40 37.29
N GLN A 410 -32.50 63.98 36.24
CA GLN A 410 -33.70 63.18 36.38
C GLN A 410 -33.40 61.86 37.07
N ARG A 411 -34.41 61.32 37.76
CA ARG A 411 -34.29 60.07 38.51
C ARG A 411 -34.70 58.89 37.64
N LEU A 412 -33.95 57.80 37.77
CA LEU A 412 -34.31 56.48 37.28
C LEU A 412 -34.40 55.55 38.50
N GLY A 413 -35.62 55.26 38.94
CA GLY A 413 -35.87 54.67 40.25
C GLY A 413 -35.37 55.58 41.38
N ASN A 414 -34.48 55.07 42.23
CA ASN A 414 -33.99 55.77 43.43
C ASN A 414 -32.72 56.59 43.23
N GLU A 415 -32.12 56.57 42.04
CA GLU A 415 -30.85 57.24 41.73
C GLU A 415 -31.04 58.26 40.60
N ARG A 416 -30.16 59.27 40.51
CA ARG A 416 -30.14 60.18 39.36
C ARG A 416 -29.40 59.52 38.20
N ARG A 417 -29.81 59.83 36.96
CA ARG A 417 -29.17 59.28 35.76
C ARG A 417 -27.65 59.53 35.73
N ILE A 418 -27.20 60.73 36.12
CA ILE A 418 -25.77 61.04 36.25
C ILE A 418 -25.04 60.16 37.26
N ASP A 419 -25.68 59.81 38.38
CA ASP A 419 -25.05 58.96 39.41
C ASP A 419 -24.84 57.55 38.86
N ILE A 420 -25.81 57.03 38.09
CA ILE A 420 -25.73 55.74 37.41
C ILE A 420 -24.64 55.76 36.33
N ALA A 421 -24.60 56.79 35.50
CA ALA A 421 -23.59 56.92 34.44
C ALA A 421 -22.17 57.00 34.99
N ARG A 422 -21.94 57.77 36.08
CA ARG A 422 -20.63 57.82 36.75
C ARG A 422 -20.23 56.47 37.34
N LYS A 423 -21.17 55.72 37.94
CA LYS A 423 -20.88 54.36 38.44
C LYS A 423 -20.49 53.43 37.30
N ALA A 424 -21.25 53.42 36.20
CA ALA A 424 -20.99 52.57 35.05
C ALA A 424 -19.65 52.89 34.38
N LEU A 425 -19.34 54.17 34.16
CA LEU A 425 -18.05 54.59 33.60
C LEU A 425 -16.88 54.32 34.55
N ALA A 426 -17.05 54.53 35.86
CA ALA A 426 -16.02 54.20 36.84
C ALA A 426 -15.72 52.69 36.85
N SER A 427 -16.75 51.84 36.74
CA SER A 427 -16.59 50.39 36.60
C SER A 427 -15.92 50.00 35.28
N LEU A 428 -16.29 50.60 34.14
CA LEU A 428 -15.59 50.38 32.86
C LEU A 428 -14.08 50.65 33.02
N VAL A 429 -13.74 51.82 33.57
CA VAL A 429 -12.36 52.28 33.78
C VAL A 429 -11.59 51.37 34.74
N GLN A 430 -12.22 50.88 35.79
CA GLN A 430 -11.58 50.01 36.78
C GLN A 430 -11.43 48.57 36.29
N ASP A 431 -12.46 48.02 35.65
CA ASP A 431 -12.62 46.57 35.53
C ASP A 431 -12.46 46.05 34.09
N GLN A 432 -12.68 46.89 33.06
CA GLN A 432 -12.88 46.40 31.69
C GLN A 432 -11.92 46.93 30.65
N LEU A 433 -11.46 48.19 30.77
CA LEU A 433 -10.44 48.70 29.85
C LEU A 433 -9.13 47.96 30.07
N ALA A 434 -8.44 47.58 28.99
CA ALA A 434 -7.16 46.89 29.08
C ALA A 434 -6.05 47.81 29.64
N ASP A 435 -5.06 47.22 30.30
CA ASP A 435 -3.87 47.96 30.70
C ASP A 435 -3.12 48.47 29.48
N GLY A 436 -2.59 49.70 29.56
CA GLY A 436 -1.86 50.33 28.46
C GLY A 436 -2.73 51.06 27.42
N THR A 437 -4.05 50.86 27.42
CA THR A 437 -4.98 51.65 26.59
C THR A 437 -4.82 53.14 26.90
N ARG A 438 -4.71 54.00 25.88
CA ARG A 438 -4.75 55.45 26.07
C ARG A 438 -6.20 55.91 26.19
N VAL A 439 -6.52 56.71 27.20
CA VAL A 439 -7.91 57.13 27.46
C VAL A 439 -7.98 58.64 27.60
N ALA A 440 -9.00 59.22 26.96
CA ALA A 440 -9.42 60.61 27.11
C ALA A 440 -10.85 60.67 27.67
N LEU A 441 -11.16 61.70 28.44
CA LEU A 441 -12.50 61.95 28.99
C LEU A 441 -12.92 63.38 28.73
N ARG A 442 -13.95 63.53 27.91
CA ARG A 442 -14.64 64.78 27.62
C ARG A 442 -16.00 64.80 28.28
N VAL A 443 -16.37 65.95 28.83
CA VAL A 443 -17.64 66.12 29.55
C VAL A 443 -18.25 67.45 29.18
N PHE A 444 -19.56 67.46 28.91
CA PHE A 444 -20.33 68.68 28.70
C PHE A 444 -21.45 68.80 29.73
N GLY A 445 -21.92 70.03 29.98
CA GLY A 445 -23.01 70.32 30.91
C GLY A 445 -22.65 70.37 32.41
N HIS A 446 -21.38 70.17 32.76
CA HIS A 446 -20.95 70.03 34.17
C HIS A 446 -20.47 71.33 34.86
N ARG A 447 -20.26 72.44 34.12
CA ARG A 447 -19.66 73.68 34.66
C ARG A 447 -20.67 74.69 35.19
N LYS A 448 -21.52 75.21 34.29
CA LYS A 448 -22.44 76.32 34.56
C LYS A 448 -23.78 76.15 33.84
N PRO A 449 -24.88 76.68 34.39
CA PRO A 449 -26.17 76.70 33.71
C PRO A 449 -26.12 77.41 32.35
N ASP A 450 -26.97 76.97 31.41
CA ASP A 450 -27.20 77.58 30.09
C ASP A 450 -25.94 77.75 29.19
N ALA A 451 -24.92 76.91 29.40
CA ALA A 451 -23.70 76.94 28.62
C ALA A 451 -23.62 75.81 27.60
N CYS A 452 -23.00 76.13 26.46
CA CYS A 452 -22.68 75.21 25.37
C CYS A 452 -21.18 74.88 25.32
N ASP A 453 -20.51 74.89 26.48
CA ASP A 453 -19.11 74.50 26.61
C ASP A 453 -18.94 72.98 26.81
N THR A 454 -17.85 72.46 26.27
CA THR A 454 -17.40 71.07 26.43
C THR A 454 -15.95 71.10 26.91
N GLU A 455 -15.57 70.21 27.83
CA GLU A 455 -14.26 70.22 28.47
C GLU A 455 -13.59 68.85 28.43
N LEU A 456 -12.30 68.85 28.10
CA LEU A 456 -11.43 67.68 28.23
C LEU A 456 -10.93 67.58 29.67
N LEU A 457 -11.67 66.86 30.52
CA LEU A 457 -11.32 66.70 31.94
C LEU A 457 -10.14 65.75 32.16
N ALA A 458 -9.97 64.76 31.28
CA ALA A 458 -8.77 63.93 31.25
C ALA A 458 -8.20 63.93 29.82
N PRO A 459 -7.05 64.59 29.59
CA PRO A 459 -6.34 64.51 28.32
C PRO A 459 -5.92 63.09 27.98
N LEU A 460 -5.72 62.80 26.69
CA LEU A 460 -5.29 61.49 26.22
C LEU A 460 -3.98 61.07 26.88
N ALA A 461 -4.04 60.04 27.72
CA ALA A 461 -2.87 59.47 28.39
C ALA A 461 -3.06 57.96 28.62
N PRO A 462 -1.97 57.19 28.83
CA PRO A 462 -2.08 55.80 29.28
C PRO A 462 -2.98 55.67 30.51
N LEU A 463 -3.85 54.66 30.52
CA LEU A 463 -4.88 54.48 31.54
C LEU A 463 -4.30 54.45 32.97
N ASN A 464 -4.58 55.50 33.74
CA ASN A 464 -4.47 55.49 35.19
C ASN A 464 -5.85 55.25 35.80
N ARG A 465 -6.16 53.98 36.09
CA ARG A 465 -7.48 53.54 36.58
C ARG A 465 -7.96 54.36 37.78
N SER A 466 -7.09 54.54 38.77
CA SER A 466 -7.43 55.22 40.03
C SER A 466 -7.75 56.70 39.82
N ALA A 467 -6.91 57.41 39.06
CA ALA A 467 -7.07 58.84 38.80
C ALA A 467 -8.29 59.10 37.93
N LEU A 468 -8.45 58.35 36.83
CA LEU A 468 -9.58 58.54 35.92
C LEU A 468 -10.91 58.20 36.59
N ALA A 469 -10.98 57.12 37.38
CA ALA A 469 -12.20 56.79 38.13
C ALA A 469 -12.50 57.82 39.24
N ALA A 470 -11.50 58.49 39.81
CA ALA A 470 -11.72 59.61 40.72
C ALA A 470 -12.29 60.82 39.98
N THR A 471 -11.72 61.18 38.83
CA THR A 471 -12.25 62.24 37.95
C THR A 471 -13.69 61.97 37.57
N VAL A 472 -13.99 60.76 37.08
CA VAL A 472 -15.36 60.35 36.70
C VAL A 472 -16.32 60.51 37.87
N ARG A 473 -15.97 60.04 39.08
CA ARG A 473 -16.85 60.14 40.26
C ARG A 473 -17.12 61.57 40.72
N GLY A 474 -16.19 62.50 40.45
CA GLY A 474 -16.31 63.92 40.82
C GLY A 474 -17.17 64.77 39.88
N ILE A 475 -17.64 64.21 38.76
CA ILE A 475 -18.45 64.97 37.79
C ILE A 475 -19.82 65.29 38.37
N GLU A 476 -20.21 66.55 38.32
CA GLU A 476 -21.54 67.00 38.74
C GLU A 476 -22.35 67.51 37.55
N ALA A 477 -23.56 67.02 37.37
CA ALA A 477 -24.50 67.62 36.43
C ALA A 477 -25.05 68.94 36.99
N LYS A 478 -25.20 69.95 36.14
CA LYS A 478 -25.75 71.26 36.53
C LYS A 478 -27.17 71.44 36.00
N ASN A 479 -28.04 71.97 36.86
CA ASN A 479 -29.41 72.29 36.46
C ASN A 479 -29.40 73.36 35.36
N LEU A 480 -30.28 73.23 34.36
CA LEU A 480 -30.37 74.08 33.16
C LEU A 480 -29.12 74.05 32.24
N ALA A 481 -28.23 73.07 32.39
CA ALA A 481 -27.15 72.87 31.42
C ALA A 481 -27.67 72.28 30.09
N LYS A 482 -27.08 72.71 28.97
CA LYS A 482 -27.41 72.27 27.61
C LYS A 482 -26.49 71.12 27.15
N THR A 483 -26.78 70.58 25.97
CA THR A 483 -26.19 69.35 25.40
C THR A 483 -25.48 69.64 24.07
N PRO A 484 -24.22 70.15 24.09
CA PRO A 484 -23.43 70.44 22.88
C PRO A 484 -22.72 69.18 22.34
N ILE A 485 -23.49 68.24 21.78
CA ILE A 485 -22.98 67.00 21.18
C ILE A 485 -22.08 67.29 19.98
N GLY A 486 -22.53 68.14 19.05
CA GLY A 486 -21.80 68.48 17.83
C GLY A 486 -20.43 69.06 18.14
N ALA A 487 -20.36 70.06 19.04
CA ALA A 487 -19.10 70.65 19.47
C ALA A 487 -18.18 69.65 20.18
N SER A 488 -18.74 68.69 20.92
CA SER A 488 -17.95 67.63 21.56
C SER A 488 -17.37 66.65 20.54
N LEU A 489 -18.14 66.27 19.52
CA LEU A 489 -17.68 65.41 18.42
C LEU A 489 -16.66 66.11 17.51
N GLU A 490 -16.76 67.43 17.33
CA GLU A 490 -15.77 68.22 16.59
C GLU A 490 -14.41 68.26 17.27
N ALA A 491 -14.38 68.20 18.62
CA ALA A 491 -13.15 68.25 19.40
C ALA A 491 -12.36 66.93 19.42
N VAL A 492 -13.02 65.80 19.15
CA VAL A 492 -12.43 64.44 19.18
C VAL A 492 -11.14 64.33 18.37
N ALA A 493 -11.11 64.95 17.18
CA ALA A 493 -9.93 64.88 16.31
C ALA A 493 -8.69 65.54 16.94
N GLU A 494 -8.89 66.61 17.72
CA GLU A 494 -7.82 67.28 18.47
C GLU A 494 -7.44 66.49 19.73
N ASP A 495 -8.45 65.97 20.45
CA ASP A 495 -8.25 65.18 21.68
C ASP A 495 -7.45 63.89 21.42
N LEU A 496 -7.65 63.29 20.24
CA LEU A 496 -6.99 62.06 19.81
C LEU A 496 -5.78 62.31 18.89
N ALA A 497 -5.28 63.54 18.81
CA ALA A 497 -4.11 63.86 18.01
C ALA A 497 -2.89 62.98 18.40
N GLY A 498 -2.26 62.35 17.41
CA GLY A 498 -1.11 61.45 17.63
C GLY A 498 -1.46 59.98 17.92
N VAL A 499 -2.72 59.57 17.76
CA VAL A 499 -3.11 58.15 17.72
C VAL A 499 -2.91 57.61 16.30
N GLU A 500 -1.98 56.67 16.13
CA GLU A 500 -1.69 56.01 14.83
C GLU A 500 -2.52 54.75 14.58
N GLY A 501 -3.25 54.26 15.59
CA GLY A 501 -4.01 53.01 15.55
C GLY A 501 -5.52 53.20 15.65
N ARG A 502 -6.24 52.14 16.07
CA ARG A 502 -7.70 52.14 16.18
C ARG A 502 -8.15 52.93 17.41
N ALA A 503 -8.97 53.95 17.19
CA ALA A 503 -9.61 54.73 18.25
C ALA A 503 -11.10 54.41 18.38
N VAL A 504 -11.61 54.34 19.60
CA VAL A 504 -13.04 54.15 19.88
C VAL A 504 -13.56 55.34 20.67
N VAL A 505 -14.56 56.02 20.14
CA VAL A 505 -15.28 57.10 20.84
C VAL A 505 -16.57 56.52 21.38
N VAL A 506 -16.84 56.72 22.68
CA VAL A 506 -18.08 56.30 23.32
C VAL A 506 -18.80 57.54 23.85
N LEU A 507 -19.90 57.91 23.21
CA LEU A 507 -20.79 58.98 23.67
C LEU A 507 -21.89 58.38 24.55
N VAL A 508 -22.01 58.85 25.79
CA VAL A 508 -23.08 58.50 26.71
C VAL A 508 -23.98 59.73 26.90
N THR A 509 -25.23 59.66 26.45
CA THR A 509 -26.17 60.80 26.46
C THR A 509 -27.61 60.36 26.77
N ASP A 510 -28.38 61.22 27.43
CA ASP A 510 -29.82 61.04 27.67
C ASP A 510 -30.71 62.08 26.96
N GLY A 511 -30.13 62.92 26.10
CA GLY A 511 -30.86 64.03 25.46
C GLY A 511 -30.34 64.40 24.06
N GLU A 512 -31.19 65.15 23.34
CA GLU A 512 -30.90 65.71 22.03
C GLU A 512 -29.89 66.87 22.06
N GLU A 513 -29.35 67.23 20.90
CA GLU A 513 -28.51 68.43 20.73
C GLU A 513 -29.32 69.70 20.98
N THR A 514 -28.91 70.53 21.94
CA THR A 514 -29.64 71.76 22.34
C THR A 514 -28.83 73.06 22.19
N CYS A 515 -27.65 72.99 21.57
CA CYS A 515 -26.75 74.12 21.34
C CYS A 515 -26.63 74.53 19.87
N GLY A 516 -27.42 73.92 18.98
CA GLY A 516 -27.47 74.27 17.55
C GLY A 516 -26.30 73.72 16.74
N GLY A 517 -25.56 72.74 17.26
CA GLY A 517 -24.53 72.02 16.51
C GLY A 517 -25.13 71.06 15.47
N ASP A 518 -24.27 70.57 14.56
CA ASP A 518 -24.60 69.52 13.59
C ASP A 518 -23.73 68.27 13.86
N PRO A 519 -24.19 67.34 14.71
CA PRO A 519 -23.46 66.11 15.01
C PRO A 519 -23.15 65.27 13.76
N ALA A 520 -24.03 65.24 12.75
CA ALA A 520 -23.79 64.47 11.54
C ALA A 520 -22.63 65.06 10.71
N ALA A 521 -22.57 66.38 10.56
CA ALA A 521 -21.45 67.06 9.92
C ALA A 521 -20.14 66.88 10.70
N ALA A 522 -20.19 66.95 12.03
CA ALA A 522 -19.03 66.69 12.89
C ALA A 522 -18.47 65.28 12.69
N ILE A 523 -19.35 64.27 12.64
CA ILE A 523 -18.98 62.86 12.40
C ILE A 523 -18.37 62.68 11.00
N ALA A 524 -18.96 63.31 9.98
CA ALA A 524 -18.44 63.27 8.62
C ALA A 524 -17.02 63.86 8.54
N LYS A 525 -16.78 64.99 9.21
CA LYS A 525 -15.45 65.62 9.32
C LYS A 525 -14.46 64.74 10.08
N LEU A 526 -14.89 64.14 11.19
CA LEU A 526 -14.08 63.20 11.96
C LEU A 526 -13.67 62.00 11.10
N LYS A 527 -14.56 61.48 10.25
CA LYS A 527 -14.19 60.39 9.32
C LYS A 527 -13.22 60.82 8.23
N ALA A 528 -13.38 62.02 7.70
CA ALA A 528 -12.47 62.56 6.68
C ALA A 528 -11.05 62.83 7.21
N SER A 529 -10.83 62.79 8.53
CA SER A 529 -9.51 63.03 9.13
C SER A 529 -8.51 61.86 8.96
N GLY A 530 -8.94 60.71 8.43
CA GLY A 530 -8.07 59.55 8.13
C GLY A 530 -7.73 58.67 9.34
N PHE A 531 -8.23 58.99 10.53
CA PHE A 531 -8.09 58.15 11.72
C PHE A 531 -9.01 56.92 11.62
N GLN A 532 -8.53 55.75 12.05
CA GLN A 532 -9.37 54.56 12.23
C GLN A 532 -10.24 54.71 13.48
N VAL A 533 -11.25 55.57 13.40
CA VAL A 533 -12.14 55.92 14.51
C VAL A 533 -13.53 55.30 14.34
N SER A 534 -14.05 54.73 15.43
CA SER A 534 -15.45 54.28 15.52
C SER A 534 -16.19 55.05 16.61
N LEU A 535 -17.32 55.68 16.27
CA LEU A 535 -18.22 56.34 17.22
C LEU A 535 -19.33 55.38 17.65
N ASN A 536 -19.26 54.92 18.88
CA ASN A 536 -20.31 54.19 19.54
C ASN A 536 -21.14 55.15 20.41
N ILE A 537 -22.46 54.99 20.40
CA ILE A 537 -23.38 55.84 21.17
C ILE A 537 -24.18 54.96 22.13
N VAL A 538 -24.17 55.31 23.40
CA VAL A 538 -25.00 54.68 24.44
C VAL A 538 -26.09 55.66 24.83
N GLY A 539 -27.30 55.43 24.32
CA GLY A 539 -28.48 56.23 24.66
C GLY A 539 -29.07 55.76 25.98
N PHE A 540 -29.11 56.64 26.98
CA PHE A 540 -29.55 56.29 28.32
C PHE A 540 -30.94 56.87 28.64
N ALA A 541 -31.88 56.00 29.00
CA ALA A 541 -33.26 56.36 29.33
C ALA A 541 -33.94 57.24 28.25
N ILE A 542 -33.72 56.89 26.98
CA ILE A 542 -34.35 57.50 25.80
C ILE A 542 -35.63 56.73 25.47
N ASP A 543 -36.78 57.39 25.59
CA ASP A 543 -38.08 56.81 25.22
C ASP A 543 -38.57 57.28 23.84
N GLU A 544 -37.92 58.29 23.25
CA GLU A 544 -38.30 58.85 21.96
C GLU A 544 -37.68 58.07 20.80
N PHE A 545 -38.55 57.39 20.03
CA PHE A 545 -38.14 56.59 18.88
C PHE A 545 -37.35 57.41 17.83
N ALA A 546 -37.74 58.66 17.56
CA ALA A 546 -37.07 59.50 16.57
C ALA A 546 -35.63 59.83 16.97
N LEU A 547 -35.42 60.19 18.24
CA LEU A 547 -34.10 60.45 18.80
C LEU A 547 -33.23 59.18 18.81
N GLU A 548 -33.81 58.03 19.15
CA GLU A 548 -33.12 56.74 19.05
C GLU A 548 -32.66 56.45 17.62
N GLN A 549 -33.52 56.62 16.61
CA GLN A 549 -33.14 56.41 15.21
C GLN A 549 -32.05 57.39 14.76
N GLN A 550 -32.08 58.63 15.25
CA GLN A 550 -31.05 59.61 14.96
C GLN A 550 -29.69 59.19 15.53
N PHE A 551 -29.63 58.71 16.77
CA PHE A 551 -28.40 58.18 17.36
C PHE A 551 -27.90 56.91 16.64
N ARG A 552 -28.80 56.03 16.20
CA ARG A 552 -28.44 54.87 15.35
C ARG A 552 -27.77 55.32 14.06
N GLU A 553 -28.32 56.35 13.42
CA GLU A 553 -27.75 56.91 12.20
C GLU A 553 -26.40 57.58 12.44
N TRP A 554 -26.23 58.34 13.53
CA TRP A 554 -24.94 58.95 13.88
C TRP A 554 -23.86 57.91 14.19
N ALA A 555 -24.18 56.88 14.97
CA ALA A 555 -23.25 55.79 15.22
C ALA A 555 -22.87 55.07 13.92
N ARG A 556 -23.84 54.82 13.02
CA ARG A 556 -23.60 54.23 11.69
C ARG A 556 -22.70 55.13 10.85
N LEU A 557 -23.01 56.43 10.78
CA LEU A 557 -22.18 57.41 10.08
C LEU A 557 -20.75 57.36 10.61
N GLY A 558 -20.55 57.24 11.92
CA GLY A 558 -19.26 57.16 12.58
C GLY A 558 -18.63 55.77 12.68
N ASN A 559 -19.10 54.78 11.92
CA ASN A 559 -18.58 53.40 11.91
C ASN A 559 -18.65 52.64 13.24
N GLY A 560 -19.54 53.04 14.14
CA GLY A 560 -19.81 52.32 15.38
C GLY A 560 -21.23 51.80 15.43
N ALA A 561 -21.68 51.55 16.65
CA ALA A 561 -22.97 50.97 16.97
C ALA A 561 -23.68 51.80 18.06
N TYR A 562 -25.00 51.72 18.02
CA TYR A 562 -25.86 52.31 19.04
C TYR A 562 -26.33 51.25 20.04
N PHE A 563 -26.23 51.57 21.32
CA PHE A 563 -26.63 50.72 22.43
C PHE A 563 -27.72 51.43 23.26
N ALA A 564 -28.93 50.87 23.24
CA ALA A 564 -30.03 51.38 24.06
C ALA A 564 -29.89 50.89 25.51
N ALA A 565 -30.02 51.80 26.47
CA ALA A 565 -29.96 51.49 27.90
C ALA A 565 -31.19 52.08 28.62
N THR A 566 -32.09 51.22 29.09
CA THR A 566 -33.31 51.64 29.82
C THR A 566 -33.15 51.61 31.34
N ASP A 567 -32.08 50.97 31.84
CA ASP A 567 -31.77 50.87 33.27
C ASP A 567 -30.25 50.89 33.52
N ALA A 568 -29.85 50.80 34.80
CA ALA A 568 -28.44 50.83 35.20
C ALA A 568 -27.62 49.64 34.66
N ALA A 569 -28.21 48.45 34.55
CA ALA A 569 -27.54 47.27 34.04
C ALA A 569 -27.35 47.37 32.52
N GLY A 570 -28.38 47.84 31.80
CA GLY A 570 -28.35 48.16 30.39
C GLY A 570 -27.29 49.21 30.07
N LEU A 571 -27.14 50.25 30.90
CA LEU A 571 -26.11 51.27 30.71
C LEU A 571 -24.70 50.71 30.85
N ALA A 572 -24.44 49.95 31.92
CA ALA A 572 -23.14 49.30 32.12
C ALA A 572 -22.81 48.33 30.98
N SER A 573 -23.78 47.53 30.54
CA SER A 573 -23.64 46.60 29.41
C SER A 573 -23.39 47.34 28.09
N GLY A 574 -24.15 48.41 27.82
CA GLY A 574 -24.00 49.23 26.61
C GLY A 574 -22.63 49.89 26.52
N ILE A 575 -22.15 50.48 27.63
CA ILE A 575 -20.80 51.06 27.73
C ILE A 575 -19.72 49.99 27.53
N SER A 576 -19.86 48.82 28.16
CA SER A 576 -18.95 47.70 27.97
C SER A 576 -18.88 47.26 26.50
N GLN A 577 -20.03 47.06 25.85
CA GLN A 577 -20.10 46.62 24.45
C GLN A 577 -19.58 47.71 23.50
N ALA A 578 -19.85 48.98 23.81
CA ALA A 578 -19.36 50.13 23.04
C ALA A 578 -17.82 50.28 23.06
N THR A 579 -17.10 49.60 23.94
CA THR A 579 -15.62 49.61 23.95
C THR A 579 -15.01 48.37 23.33
N GLN A 580 -15.82 47.34 23.05
CA GLN A 580 -15.37 46.08 22.48
C GLN A 580 -15.29 46.14 20.94
N PRO A 581 -14.33 45.44 20.32
CA PRO A 581 -14.27 45.36 18.87
C PRO A 581 -15.42 44.54 18.31
N ALA A 582 -15.96 44.94 17.15
CA ALA A 582 -16.95 44.14 16.42
C ALA A 582 -16.31 42.84 15.91
N VAL A 583 -16.89 41.70 16.28
CA VAL A 583 -16.46 40.37 15.82
C VAL A 583 -17.32 39.87 14.66
N PHE A 584 -16.75 39.02 13.83
CA PHE A 584 -17.44 38.35 12.73
C PHE A 584 -17.13 36.86 12.67
N THR A 585 -18.05 36.08 12.13
CA THR A 585 -17.88 34.65 11.86
C THR A 585 -17.96 34.42 10.35
N VAL A 586 -17.10 33.54 9.84
CA VAL A 586 -17.10 33.13 8.43
C VAL A 586 -17.72 31.75 8.34
N LEU A 587 -18.69 31.60 7.45
CA LEU A 587 -19.46 30.39 7.24
C LEU A 587 -19.21 29.87 5.83
N ARG A 588 -19.07 28.54 5.70
CA ARG A 588 -19.10 27.80 4.43
C ARG A 588 -20.12 26.69 4.61
N ASP A 589 -21.09 26.60 3.70
CA ASP A 589 -22.17 25.61 3.76
C ASP A 589 -22.87 25.59 5.14
N ASP A 590 -23.15 26.78 5.67
CA ASP A 590 -23.75 27.05 6.99
C ASP A 590 -22.91 26.64 8.22
N GLU A 591 -21.70 26.12 8.03
CA GLU A 591 -20.77 25.79 9.11
C GLU A 591 -19.73 26.89 9.36
N ALA A 592 -19.47 27.19 10.65
CA ALA A 592 -18.46 28.17 11.04
C ALA A 592 -17.05 27.63 10.80
N VAL A 593 -16.34 28.23 9.85
CA VAL A 593 -14.97 27.82 9.46
C VAL A 593 -13.88 28.75 9.98
N ALA A 594 -14.23 30.00 10.30
CA ALA A 594 -13.31 30.97 10.89
C ALA A 594 -14.06 32.06 11.64
N SER A 595 -13.34 32.86 12.42
CA SER A 595 -13.85 34.08 13.04
C SER A 595 -12.76 35.14 13.10
N GLY A 596 -13.15 36.40 13.12
CA GLY A 596 -12.23 37.52 13.14
C GLY A 596 -12.85 38.77 13.77
N VAL A 597 -12.06 39.84 13.75
CA VAL A 597 -12.44 41.16 14.25
C VAL A 597 -12.50 42.11 13.05
N VAL A 598 -13.55 42.93 12.96
CA VAL A 598 -13.66 43.98 11.94
C VAL A 598 -12.49 44.97 12.11
N GLY A 599 -11.77 45.24 11.03
CA GLY A 599 -10.51 46.00 11.03
C GLY A 599 -9.27 45.18 11.43
N GLY A 600 -9.43 43.90 11.75
CA GLY A 600 -8.34 43.00 12.12
C GLY A 600 -7.51 42.47 10.94
N LYS A 601 -6.62 41.52 11.24
CA LYS A 601 -5.81 40.83 10.22
C LYS A 601 -6.68 40.02 9.27
N ALA A 602 -6.26 39.94 8.01
CA ALA A 602 -6.92 39.08 7.03
C ALA A 602 -6.79 37.59 7.43
N LEU A 603 -7.88 36.84 7.23
CA LEU A 603 -7.97 35.40 7.47
C LEU A 603 -7.54 34.65 6.22
N SER A 604 -6.65 33.66 6.33
CA SER A 604 -6.31 32.77 5.21
C SER A 604 -7.38 31.71 5.04
N LEU A 605 -8.00 31.65 3.86
CA LEU A 605 -9.12 30.76 3.56
C LEU A 605 -8.92 30.08 2.21
N ALA A 606 -9.40 28.84 2.07
CA ALA A 606 -9.44 28.16 0.79
C ALA A 606 -10.30 28.96 -0.21
N PRO A 607 -10.00 28.96 -1.51
CA PRO A 607 -10.86 29.61 -2.49
C PRO A 607 -12.28 29.05 -2.47
N GLY A 608 -13.28 29.89 -2.71
CA GLY A 608 -14.69 29.52 -2.70
C GLY A 608 -15.62 30.61 -2.16
N SER A 609 -16.91 30.27 -2.10
CA SER A 609 -17.98 31.14 -1.59
C SER A 609 -18.12 31.00 -0.08
N TYR A 610 -18.37 32.13 0.60
CA TYR A 610 -18.52 32.22 2.04
C TYR A 610 -19.61 33.22 2.43
N ILE A 611 -20.12 33.09 3.65
CA ILE A 611 -20.94 34.11 4.32
C ILE A 611 -20.16 34.67 5.51
N VAL A 612 -20.02 36.00 5.57
CA VAL A 612 -19.46 36.74 6.70
C VAL A 612 -20.61 37.28 7.54
N ARG A 613 -20.76 36.74 8.74
CA ARG A 613 -21.80 37.14 9.70
C ARG A 613 -21.23 38.10 10.73
N ILE A 614 -21.85 39.28 10.86
CA ILE A 614 -21.47 40.35 11.81
C ILE A 614 -22.71 40.75 12.59
N GLY A 615 -22.82 40.31 13.85
CA GLY A 615 -24.07 40.43 14.60
C GLY A 615 -25.23 39.72 13.86
N THR A 616 -26.27 40.47 13.48
CA THR A 616 -27.43 39.96 12.72
C THR A 616 -27.28 40.11 11.20
N ARG A 617 -26.17 40.67 10.71
CA ARG A 617 -25.94 40.91 9.28
C ARG A 617 -25.15 39.77 8.66
N GLU A 618 -25.46 39.46 7.40
CA GLU A 618 -24.75 38.46 6.60
C GLU A 618 -24.34 39.05 5.26
N LEU A 619 -23.07 38.86 4.89
CA LEU A 619 -22.47 39.38 3.66
C LEU A 619 -21.85 38.21 2.89
N LYS A 620 -22.09 38.13 1.57
CA LYS A 620 -21.46 37.11 0.73
C LYS A 620 -20.03 37.54 0.37
N ALA A 621 -19.09 36.60 0.42
CA ALA A 621 -17.71 36.79 0.03
C ALA A 621 -17.27 35.67 -0.92
N MET A 622 -16.61 36.03 -2.02
CA MET A 622 -15.99 35.08 -2.94
C MET A 622 -14.46 35.21 -2.81
N ILE A 623 -13.81 34.18 -2.29
CA ILE A 623 -12.36 34.15 -2.11
C ILE A 623 -11.72 33.51 -3.35
N ALA A 624 -10.85 34.26 -4.03
CA ALA A 624 -10.05 33.76 -5.14
C ALA A 624 -8.67 33.26 -4.65
N SER A 625 -8.05 32.37 -5.44
CA SER A 625 -6.75 31.80 -5.10
C SER A 625 -5.65 32.86 -5.07
N GLY A 626 -5.01 33.05 -3.91
CA GLY A 626 -3.89 33.97 -3.73
C GLY A 626 -4.25 35.47 -3.73
N GLU A 627 -5.54 35.82 -3.72
CA GLU A 627 -6.00 37.22 -3.70
C GLU A 627 -6.59 37.61 -2.33
N GLU A 628 -6.53 38.90 -1.98
CA GLU A 628 -7.24 39.44 -0.81
C GLU A 628 -8.64 39.92 -1.19
N THR A 629 -9.65 39.33 -0.57
CA THR A 629 -11.05 39.75 -0.63
C THR A 629 -11.37 40.65 0.55
N VAL A 630 -11.85 41.87 0.28
CA VAL A 630 -12.25 42.84 1.31
C VAL A 630 -13.78 42.91 1.39
N VAL A 631 -14.34 42.63 2.57
CA VAL A 631 -15.77 42.74 2.86
C VAL A 631 -16.05 43.98 3.69
N ARG A 632 -17.05 44.75 3.28
CA ARG A 632 -17.47 46.00 3.92
C ARG A 632 -18.93 45.85 4.37
N PRO A 633 -19.23 45.88 5.67
CA PRO A 633 -20.59 46.07 6.14
C PRO A 633 -20.99 47.54 5.88
N GLU A 634 -21.86 47.77 4.90
CA GLU A 634 -22.43 49.10 4.61
C GLU A 634 -23.24 49.69 5.77
#